data_AF-A0A2N0Q4P9-F1
#
_entry.id   AF-A0A2N0Q4P9-F1
#
_cell.length_a   1.000
_cell.length_b   1.000
_cell.length_c   1.000
_cell.angle_alpha   90.00
_cell.angle_beta   90.00
_cell.angle_gamma   90.00
#
_symmetry.space_group_name_H-M   'P 1'
#
loop_
_entity.id
_entity.type
_entity.pdbx_description
1 polymer ?
#
loop_
_entity_poly.entity_id
_entity_poly.type
_entity_poly.pdbx_seq_one_letter_code
_entity_poly.pdbx_strand_id
1 'polypeptide(L)'
;MKLEKGSEPVSRKHPPKTFKITIRKARDIDMEDLFQFLHAKGKMTNNCRMAIMAMNIIINHKISTEHPIIRNSFYTSQGAKSLLGGIEAWQRYYQTARPTRGKMMINIDVSTTAFYEGGPLIRMIAKILGLRSLNDLCKELSDKDRQKVEKRIKNLKISDNHSPENQQKFKIRKLTQTSASHTMVDVDGSNIDVKTFFQNKYNKHLLYPFLPCVVVRKNEYLPIEVCDVIPGQRYMWKDTNLANEMTNFARQNPNIRADKIKAGLNILNYKENEYLKQFGMEISNDMAVVNARILPTPTIQYHQSSMENRIQPNGGSWNLRNKKVIYGATLGSWSNITDREPLICRENPIGNTEESLKKAWLKAGNKAKAQPQLILCILPNTGSNLYAVIKRVGDTVIGVATQCIQSIHTINPKKQYCANVCLKMNVKLGGMNSFLIPEHIQFVTDEPTILMGADITHSSPGYSKGPSYAALCGSMDAKASRYAASIRVQPGRTEIITDLANMVKELLKAFYQTCGRKPKKILFYRKGVSESQFMKVLECELTAIKDACQNLEANYKPTITFVVVQKRQHTRFFPIQGADRTGNCFPGTVVDMNITHPHPLEFDFYLLSHAGLHGTSRPTHYHVLYDQNGFDANKLQMLSYNLCYTSARCTRAVSLVPPVYYAHLAAARAKLHLSCDSFGVVKSELQKVMYFI
;
A
#
# COMPACT_ATOMS: atom_id res chain seq x y z
N MET A 1 43.15 -19.04 -45.80
CA MET A 1 42.89 -20.19 -46.69
C MET A 1 41.54 -19.96 -47.35
N LYS A 2 41.49 -19.79 -48.67
CA LYS A 2 40.26 -19.63 -49.46
C LYS A 2 39.49 -20.97 -49.45
N LEU A 3 38.18 -20.93 -49.38
CA LEU A 3 37.29 -22.02 -49.83
C LEU A 3 35.95 -21.45 -50.31
N GLU A 4 35.45 -22.09 -51.36
CA GLU A 4 34.48 -21.63 -52.34
C GLU A 4 33.02 -21.72 -51.89
N LYS A 5 32.16 -20.96 -52.57
CA LYS A 5 30.70 -21.01 -52.44
C LYS A 5 30.16 -22.25 -53.17
N GLY A 6 29.52 -23.14 -52.42
CA GLY A 6 28.58 -24.15 -52.91
C GLY A 6 27.14 -23.78 -52.56
N SER A 7 26.23 -24.01 -53.51
CA SER A 7 24.80 -23.68 -53.56
C SER A 7 23.89 -24.49 -52.60
N GLU A 8 22.72 -23.92 -52.33
CA GLU A 8 21.67 -24.19 -51.32
C GLU A 8 21.09 -25.64 -51.21
N PRO A 9 20.34 -25.96 -50.13
CA PRO A 9 18.90 -25.68 -50.12
C PRO A 9 18.43 -24.85 -48.91
N VAL A 10 17.51 -23.92 -49.20
CA VAL A 10 16.84 -23.01 -48.28
C VAL A 10 16.00 -23.78 -47.25
N SER A 11 16.59 -24.10 -46.10
CA SER A 11 15.81 -24.25 -44.86
C SER A 11 15.93 -22.95 -44.07
N ARG A 12 14.88 -22.12 -44.07
CA ARG A 12 14.79 -20.98 -43.15
C ARG A 12 14.51 -21.49 -41.73
N LYS A 13 15.52 -22.08 -41.10
CA LYS A 13 15.63 -22.11 -39.63
C LYS A 13 16.66 -21.04 -39.29
N HIS A 14 16.24 -19.97 -38.60
CA HIS A 14 17.18 -18.94 -38.13
C HIS A 14 18.41 -19.62 -37.50
N PRO A 15 19.64 -19.30 -37.93
CA PRO A 15 20.84 -19.88 -37.31
C PRO A 15 20.81 -19.60 -35.80
N PRO A 16 21.35 -20.51 -34.96
CA PRO A 16 21.40 -20.30 -33.52
C PRO A 16 22.01 -18.92 -33.25
N LYS A 17 21.29 -18.10 -32.48
CA LYS A 17 21.75 -16.75 -32.13
C LYS A 17 23.11 -16.87 -31.46
N THR A 18 24.14 -16.37 -32.13
CA THR A 18 25.50 -16.33 -31.58
C THR A 18 25.61 -15.11 -30.67
N PHE A 19 25.99 -15.32 -29.42
CA PHE A 19 26.18 -14.26 -28.44
C PHE A 19 27.67 -14.11 -28.12
N LYS A 20 28.21 -12.89 -28.17
CA LYS A 20 29.56 -12.57 -27.70
C LYS A 20 29.48 -12.09 -26.24
N ILE A 21 30.03 -12.85 -25.31
CA ILE A 21 30.04 -12.53 -23.87
C ILE A 21 31.45 -12.04 -23.50
N THR A 22 31.54 -10.87 -22.87
CA THR A 22 32.80 -10.31 -22.36
C THR A 22 32.73 -10.26 -20.84
N ILE A 23 33.63 -10.97 -20.16
CA ILE A 23 33.72 -11.01 -18.69
C ILE A 23 34.92 -10.17 -18.26
N ARG A 24 34.73 -9.20 -17.36
CA ARG A 24 35.79 -8.34 -16.82
C ARG A 24 35.65 -8.23 -15.29
N LYS A 25 36.77 -8.34 -14.57
CA LYS A 25 36.81 -8.11 -13.11
C LYS A 25 36.51 -6.63 -12.85
N ALA A 26 35.49 -6.35 -12.03
CA ALA A 26 35.13 -4.98 -11.67
C ALA A 26 35.80 -4.54 -10.35
N ARG A 27 35.74 -5.39 -9.32
CA ARG A 27 36.30 -5.15 -7.98
C ARG A 27 36.24 -6.42 -7.13
N ASP A 28 36.98 -6.42 -6.04
CA ASP A 28 36.85 -7.42 -4.96
C ASP A 28 35.84 -6.96 -3.91
N ILE A 29 35.18 -7.90 -3.24
CA ILE A 29 34.24 -7.65 -2.13
C ILE A 29 34.90 -8.15 -0.86
N ASP A 30 35.17 -7.24 0.07
CA ASP A 30 35.79 -7.57 1.35
C ASP A 30 34.72 -7.99 2.38
N MET A 31 34.79 -9.24 2.84
CA MET A 31 33.85 -9.77 3.82
C MET A 31 34.22 -9.42 5.26
N GLU A 32 35.48 -9.05 5.52
CA GLU A 32 35.94 -8.65 6.84
C GLU A 32 35.33 -7.30 7.25
N ASP A 33 35.26 -6.34 6.33
CA ASP A 33 34.55 -5.07 6.56
C ASP A 33 33.07 -5.28 6.91
N LEU A 34 32.38 -6.22 6.25
CA LEU A 34 31.02 -6.61 6.63
C LEU A 34 30.98 -7.22 8.04
N PHE A 35 31.94 -8.10 8.37
CA PHE A 35 32.03 -8.72 9.69
C PHE A 35 32.24 -7.66 10.79
N GLN A 36 33.13 -6.71 10.58
CA GLN A 36 33.37 -5.57 11.48
C GLN A 36 32.10 -4.74 11.67
N PHE A 37 31.35 -4.46 10.60
CA PHE A 37 30.07 -3.77 10.69
C PHE A 37 29.03 -4.54 11.54
N LEU A 38 28.88 -5.86 11.31
CA LEU A 38 27.96 -6.70 12.08
C LEU A 38 28.30 -6.75 13.58
N HIS A 39 29.59 -6.69 13.90
CA HIS A 39 30.10 -6.66 15.28
C HIS A 39 30.25 -5.24 15.84
N ALA A 40 29.64 -4.23 15.21
CA ALA A 40 29.66 -2.84 15.67
C ALA A 40 31.06 -2.20 15.77
N LYS A 41 32.05 -2.74 15.05
CA LYS A 41 33.42 -2.22 14.99
C LYS A 41 33.63 -1.22 13.84
N GLY A 42 32.69 -1.15 12.90
CA GLY A 42 32.72 -0.27 11.73
C GLY A 42 31.35 0.29 11.37
N LYS A 43 31.32 1.31 10.50
CA LYS A 43 30.09 1.90 9.95
C LYS A 43 29.65 1.15 8.68
N MET A 44 28.40 1.34 8.25
CA MET A 44 27.92 0.82 6.98
C MET A 44 28.67 1.47 5.80
N THR A 45 29.65 0.78 5.25
CA THR A 45 30.42 1.24 4.08
C THR A 45 29.69 0.90 2.77
N ASN A 46 30.18 1.43 1.65
CA ASN A 46 29.74 0.96 0.34
C ASN A 46 30.09 -0.52 0.13
N ASN A 47 31.24 -0.99 0.62
CA ASN A 47 31.62 -2.38 0.50
C ASN A 47 30.67 -3.33 1.24
N CYS A 48 30.25 -2.99 2.47
CA CYS A 48 29.20 -3.69 3.21
C CYS A 48 27.90 -3.83 2.37
N ARG A 49 27.43 -2.75 1.73
CA ARG A 49 26.22 -2.79 0.88
C ARG A 49 26.38 -3.74 -0.30
N MET A 50 27.57 -3.81 -0.88
CA MET A 50 27.89 -4.68 -2.01
C MET A 50 27.91 -6.14 -1.58
N ALA A 51 28.50 -6.44 -0.41
CA ALA A 51 28.49 -7.77 0.17
C ALA A 51 27.04 -8.25 0.44
N ILE A 52 26.20 -7.40 1.05
CA ILE A 52 24.77 -7.69 1.26
C ILE A 52 24.05 -7.92 -0.08
N MET A 53 24.36 -7.12 -1.11
CA MET A 53 23.78 -7.31 -2.46
C MET A 53 24.25 -8.62 -3.10
N ALA A 54 25.53 -8.99 -2.97
CA ALA A 54 26.07 -10.25 -3.46
C ALA A 54 25.40 -11.45 -2.78
N MET A 55 25.25 -11.42 -1.45
CA MET A 55 24.50 -12.46 -0.73
C MET A 55 23.05 -12.58 -1.22
N ASN A 56 22.37 -11.46 -1.46
CA ASN A 56 21.03 -11.47 -2.02
C ASN A 56 20.99 -12.10 -3.43
N ILE A 57 22.02 -11.92 -4.25
CA ILE A 57 22.10 -12.56 -5.57
C ILE A 57 22.30 -14.08 -5.41
N ILE A 58 23.23 -14.48 -4.53
CA ILE A 58 23.57 -15.90 -4.30
C ILE A 58 22.34 -16.68 -3.82
N ILE A 59 21.61 -16.21 -2.80
CA ILE A 59 20.43 -16.90 -2.27
C ILE A 59 19.28 -17.01 -3.28
N ASN A 60 19.24 -16.14 -4.29
CA ASN A 60 18.21 -16.15 -5.33
C ASN A 60 18.64 -16.89 -6.61
N HIS A 61 19.93 -17.27 -6.75
CA HIS A 61 20.46 -17.76 -8.02
C HIS A 61 19.79 -19.07 -8.48
N LYS A 62 19.88 -20.14 -7.69
CA LYS A 62 19.26 -21.44 -7.99
C LYS A 62 17.74 -21.34 -8.19
N ILE A 63 17.06 -20.62 -7.29
CA ILE A 63 15.59 -20.50 -7.38
C ILE A 63 15.15 -19.71 -8.62
N SER A 64 16.04 -18.89 -9.21
CA SER A 64 15.75 -18.12 -10.43
C SER A 64 15.73 -18.94 -11.71
N THR A 65 16.39 -20.11 -11.71
CA THR A 65 16.39 -21.03 -12.85
C THR A 65 15.13 -21.90 -12.87
N GLU A 66 14.51 -22.12 -11.71
CA GLU A 66 13.38 -23.03 -11.53
C GLU A 66 12.02 -22.29 -11.45
N HIS A 67 11.99 -21.08 -10.88
CA HIS A 67 10.76 -20.35 -10.61
C HIS A 67 10.79 -18.94 -11.22
N PRO A 68 9.61 -18.39 -11.59
CA PRO A 68 9.51 -16.97 -11.92
C PRO A 68 9.95 -16.12 -10.73
N ILE A 69 10.93 -15.22 -10.94
CA ILE A 69 11.38 -14.26 -9.94
C ILE A 69 11.06 -12.83 -10.34
N ILE A 70 10.64 -12.03 -9.36
CA ILE A 70 10.57 -10.58 -9.47
C ILE A 70 11.29 -9.97 -8.27
N ARG A 71 12.44 -9.34 -8.53
CA ARG A 71 13.33 -8.79 -7.51
C ARG A 71 13.71 -9.88 -6.50
N ASN A 72 13.34 -9.70 -5.24
CA ASN A 72 13.69 -10.56 -4.12
C ASN A 72 12.55 -11.52 -3.79
N SER A 73 11.83 -12.00 -4.81
CA SER A 73 10.69 -12.88 -4.58
C SER A 73 10.47 -13.84 -5.72
N PHE A 74 10.30 -15.11 -5.38
CA PHE A 74 9.90 -16.15 -6.30
C PHE A 74 8.41 -16.47 -6.12
N TYR A 75 7.82 -17.02 -7.18
CA TYR A 75 6.41 -17.36 -7.24
C TYR A 75 6.25 -18.84 -7.55
N THR A 76 5.32 -19.50 -6.86
CA THR A 76 5.02 -20.91 -7.08
C THR A 76 3.53 -21.12 -7.38
N SER A 77 3.26 -21.98 -8.35
CA SER A 77 1.93 -22.49 -8.67
C SER A 77 1.50 -23.58 -7.68
N GLN A 78 2.41 -24.08 -6.83
CA GLN A 78 2.07 -25.09 -5.83
C GLN A 78 1.09 -24.50 -4.80
N GLY A 79 -0.08 -25.11 -4.71
CA GLY A 79 -1.18 -24.59 -3.88
C GLY A 79 -1.82 -23.33 -4.44
N ALA A 80 -1.73 -23.10 -5.76
CA ALA A 80 -2.47 -22.04 -6.44
C ALA A 80 -3.99 -22.27 -6.30
N LYS A 81 -4.74 -21.17 -6.17
CA LYS A 81 -6.20 -21.20 -6.10
C LYS A 81 -6.80 -20.51 -7.31
N SER A 82 -7.59 -21.22 -8.11
CA SER A 82 -8.36 -20.62 -9.20
C SER A 82 -9.40 -19.61 -8.65
N LEU A 83 -9.47 -18.46 -9.30
CA LEU A 83 -10.35 -17.33 -9.02
C LEU A 83 -11.21 -17.03 -10.25
N LEU A 84 -12.15 -16.10 -10.11
CA LEU A 84 -13.03 -15.67 -11.19
C LEU A 84 -12.26 -15.05 -12.38
N GLY A 85 -12.73 -15.32 -13.60
CA GLY A 85 -12.24 -14.67 -14.82
C GLY A 85 -10.94 -15.22 -15.40
N GLY A 86 -10.61 -16.50 -15.13
CA GLY A 86 -9.39 -17.15 -15.66
C GLY A 86 -8.11 -16.67 -14.98
N ILE A 87 -8.23 -16.32 -13.70
CA ILE A 87 -7.15 -15.81 -12.86
C ILE A 87 -6.92 -16.82 -11.74
N GLU A 88 -5.69 -16.97 -11.29
CA GLU A 88 -5.35 -17.78 -10.14
C GLU A 88 -4.44 -17.04 -9.16
N ALA A 89 -4.58 -17.36 -7.88
CA ALA A 89 -3.78 -16.79 -6.81
C ALA A 89 -2.56 -17.68 -6.55
N TRP A 90 -1.37 -17.18 -6.86
CA TRP A 90 -0.11 -17.86 -6.58
C TRP A 90 0.48 -17.39 -5.26
N GLN A 91 1.19 -18.29 -4.58
CA GLN A 91 2.00 -17.93 -3.43
C GLN A 91 3.31 -17.29 -3.90
N ARG A 92 3.72 -16.26 -3.19
CA ARG A 92 4.95 -15.50 -3.41
C ARG A 92 5.77 -15.59 -2.14
N TYR A 93 6.99 -16.07 -2.24
CA TYR A 93 7.96 -16.05 -1.15
C TYR A 93 8.95 -14.93 -1.40
N TYR A 94 9.03 -14.00 -0.45
CA TYR A 94 10.05 -12.96 -0.42
C TYR A 94 11.24 -13.46 0.38
N GLN A 95 12.46 -13.22 -0.09
CA GLN A 95 13.68 -13.52 0.65
C GLN A 95 14.70 -12.38 0.54
N THR A 96 15.29 -11.95 1.65
CA THR A 96 16.42 -11.01 1.63
C THR A 96 17.42 -11.28 2.74
N ALA A 97 18.71 -11.21 2.43
CA ALA A 97 19.78 -11.10 3.40
C ALA A 97 19.75 -9.71 4.07
N ARG A 98 19.77 -9.69 5.40
CA ARG A 98 19.72 -8.51 6.25
C ARG A 98 20.84 -8.54 7.28
N PRO A 99 21.62 -7.45 7.42
CA PRO A 99 22.58 -7.34 8.51
C PRO A 99 21.85 -7.13 9.83
N THR A 100 22.27 -7.86 10.85
CA THR A 100 21.75 -7.76 12.22
C THR A 100 22.90 -7.82 13.20
N ARG A 101 22.67 -7.54 14.48
CA ARG A 101 23.74 -7.54 15.49
C ARG A 101 24.44 -8.90 15.56
N GLY A 102 25.72 -8.93 15.20
CA GLY A 102 26.61 -10.09 15.26
C GLY A 102 26.48 -11.11 14.13
N LYS A 103 25.45 -11.04 13.25
CA LYS A 103 25.30 -11.99 12.14
C LYS A 103 24.38 -11.48 11.03
N MET A 104 24.48 -12.13 9.86
CA MET A 104 23.49 -11.97 8.79
C MET A 104 22.26 -12.84 9.07
N MET A 105 21.08 -12.33 8.74
CA MET A 105 19.84 -13.10 8.77
C MET A 105 19.13 -13.06 7.42
N ILE A 106 18.40 -14.12 7.09
CA ILE A 106 17.56 -14.16 5.90
C ILE A 106 16.12 -13.93 6.32
N ASN A 107 15.56 -12.81 5.91
CA ASN A 107 14.16 -12.47 6.14
C ASN A 107 13.31 -13.12 5.04
N ILE A 108 12.45 -14.07 5.43
CA ILE A 108 11.53 -14.77 4.54
C ILE A 108 10.09 -14.43 4.91
N ASP A 109 9.28 -14.08 3.90
CA ASP A 109 7.86 -13.78 4.11
C ASP A 109 7.00 -14.28 2.96
N VAL A 110 5.81 -14.81 3.28
CA VAL A 110 4.87 -15.31 2.28
C VAL A 110 3.81 -14.25 1.92
N SER A 111 3.49 -14.11 0.66
CA SER A 111 2.43 -13.22 0.17
C SER A 111 1.71 -13.87 -1.01
N THR A 112 0.69 -13.20 -1.54
CA THR A 112 -0.10 -13.72 -2.65
C THR A 112 -0.09 -12.74 -3.80
N THR A 113 -0.04 -13.23 -5.03
CA THR A 113 -0.14 -12.41 -6.24
C THR A 113 -0.99 -13.14 -7.28
N ALA A 114 -1.75 -12.37 -8.07
CA ALA A 114 -2.62 -12.90 -9.10
C ALA A 114 -1.84 -13.18 -10.39
N PHE A 115 -2.11 -14.33 -11.01
CA PHE A 115 -1.55 -14.80 -12.27
C PHE A 115 -2.69 -15.20 -13.21
N TYR A 116 -2.42 -15.18 -14.51
CA TYR A 116 -3.31 -15.77 -15.50
C TYR A 116 -3.21 -17.29 -15.41
N GLU A 117 -4.36 -17.96 -15.44
CA GLU A 117 -4.44 -19.42 -15.49
C GLU A 117 -3.87 -19.92 -16.83
N GLY A 118 -2.98 -20.90 -16.79
CA GLY A 118 -2.42 -21.52 -18.00
C GLY A 118 -3.40 -22.47 -18.69
N GLY A 119 -3.14 -22.79 -19.97
CA GLY A 119 -3.93 -23.75 -20.75
C GLY A 119 -4.84 -23.12 -21.81
N PRO A 120 -5.86 -23.82 -22.32
CA PRO A 120 -6.61 -23.40 -23.49
C PRO A 120 -7.25 -22.01 -23.36
N LEU A 121 -6.94 -21.12 -24.31
CA LEU A 121 -7.45 -19.75 -24.31
C LEU A 121 -8.97 -19.70 -24.30
N ILE A 122 -9.63 -20.65 -24.98
CA ILE A 122 -11.09 -20.76 -25.01
C ILE A 122 -11.70 -20.93 -23.61
N ARG A 123 -11.08 -21.72 -22.74
CA ARG A 123 -11.53 -21.91 -21.34
C ARG A 123 -11.39 -20.63 -20.54
N MET A 124 -10.31 -19.89 -20.73
CA MET A 124 -10.14 -18.58 -20.11
C MET A 124 -11.22 -17.59 -20.58
N ILE A 125 -11.54 -17.58 -21.87
CA ILE A 125 -12.59 -16.71 -22.42
C ILE A 125 -13.95 -17.05 -21.83
N ALA A 126 -14.32 -18.33 -21.74
CA ALA A 126 -15.55 -18.76 -21.08
C ALA A 126 -15.63 -18.26 -19.62
N LYS A 127 -14.53 -18.39 -18.86
CA LYS A 127 -14.43 -17.88 -17.47
C LYS A 127 -14.55 -16.35 -17.38
N ILE A 128 -13.99 -15.59 -18.34
CA ILE A 128 -14.11 -14.12 -18.39
C ILE A 128 -15.56 -13.68 -18.66
N LEU A 129 -16.29 -14.45 -19.47
CA LEU A 129 -17.70 -14.23 -19.78
C LEU A 129 -18.62 -14.68 -18.64
N GLY A 130 -18.13 -15.50 -17.71
CA GLY A 130 -18.91 -16.04 -16.59
C GLY A 130 -19.77 -17.25 -16.98
N LEU A 131 -19.39 -17.94 -18.07
CA LEU A 131 -20.07 -19.14 -18.54
C LEU A 131 -19.70 -20.35 -17.66
N ARG A 132 -20.64 -21.27 -17.48
CA ARG A 132 -20.43 -22.47 -16.65
C ARG A 132 -19.76 -23.58 -17.44
N SER A 133 -20.06 -23.66 -18.74
CA SER A 133 -19.51 -24.65 -19.66
C SER A 133 -19.01 -24.00 -20.94
N LEU A 134 -18.07 -24.66 -21.61
CA LEU A 134 -17.69 -24.33 -22.99
C LEU A 134 -18.88 -24.51 -23.95
N ASN A 135 -19.83 -25.39 -23.62
CA ASN A 135 -21.02 -25.61 -24.44
C ASN A 135 -21.97 -24.41 -24.45
N ASP A 136 -21.86 -23.49 -23.47
CA ASP A 136 -22.66 -22.27 -23.45
C ASP A 136 -22.20 -21.25 -24.53
N LEU A 137 -21.02 -21.45 -25.11
CA LEU A 137 -20.57 -20.74 -26.31
C LEU A 137 -21.27 -21.36 -27.53
N CYS A 138 -22.54 -21.02 -27.75
CA CYS A 138 -23.29 -21.48 -28.94
C CYS A 138 -23.39 -20.43 -30.06
N LYS A 139 -22.92 -19.20 -29.83
CA LYS A 139 -23.14 -18.05 -30.73
C LYS A 139 -21.92 -17.15 -30.83
N GLU A 140 -21.89 -16.33 -31.87
CA GLU A 140 -20.90 -15.26 -32.02
C GLU A 140 -20.89 -14.35 -30.79
N LEU A 141 -19.70 -13.87 -30.41
CA LEU A 141 -19.56 -12.95 -29.28
C LEU A 141 -20.16 -11.60 -29.66
N SER A 142 -21.03 -11.06 -28.81
CA SER A 142 -21.49 -9.68 -28.95
C SER A 142 -20.29 -8.71 -28.94
N ASP A 143 -20.41 -7.55 -29.60
CA ASP A 143 -19.32 -6.57 -29.60
C ASP A 143 -18.91 -6.13 -28.19
N LYS A 144 -19.88 -6.05 -27.26
CA LYS A 144 -19.63 -5.73 -25.85
C LYS A 144 -18.78 -6.81 -25.18
N ASP A 145 -19.10 -8.08 -25.41
CA ASP A 145 -18.36 -9.22 -24.86
C ASP A 145 -16.98 -9.35 -25.48
N ARG A 146 -16.87 -9.18 -26.79
CA ARG A 146 -15.60 -9.15 -27.52
C ARG A 146 -14.67 -8.08 -26.97
N GLN A 147 -15.16 -6.85 -26.79
CA GLN A 147 -14.38 -5.75 -26.21
C GLN A 147 -13.99 -6.04 -24.74
N LYS A 148 -14.90 -6.63 -23.95
CA LYS A 148 -14.63 -7.04 -22.57
C LYS A 148 -13.50 -8.08 -22.50
N VAL A 149 -13.56 -9.09 -23.36
CA VAL A 149 -12.54 -10.16 -23.46
C VAL A 149 -11.22 -9.57 -23.96
N GLU A 150 -11.22 -8.82 -25.06
CA GLU A 150 -10.02 -8.21 -25.63
C GLU A 150 -9.28 -7.37 -24.57
N LYS A 151 -10.01 -6.54 -23.81
CA LYS A 151 -9.44 -5.73 -22.73
C LYS A 151 -8.72 -6.56 -21.67
N ARG A 152 -9.15 -7.80 -21.40
CA ARG A 152 -8.58 -8.69 -20.37
C ARG A 152 -7.37 -9.49 -20.87
N ILE A 153 -7.38 -9.90 -22.15
CA ILE A 153 -6.34 -10.78 -22.74
C ILE A 153 -5.29 -10.02 -23.57
N LYS A 154 -5.49 -8.72 -23.84
CA LYS A 154 -4.52 -7.91 -24.57
C LYS A 154 -3.15 -7.95 -23.90
N ASN A 155 -2.10 -8.13 -24.71
CA ASN A 155 -0.71 -8.32 -24.30
C ASN A 155 -0.38 -9.65 -23.60
N LEU A 156 -1.33 -10.56 -23.43
CA LEU A 156 -1.07 -11.90 -22.92
C LEU A 156 -0.21 -12.67 -23.93
N LYS A 157 0.74 -13.46 -23.44
CA LYS A 157 1.54 -14.37 -24.27
C LYS A 157 0.83 -15.71 -24.38
N ILE A 158 0.80 -16.25 -25.58
CA ILE A 158 0.19 -17.53 -25.90
C ILE A 158 1.18 -18.38 -26.68
N SER A 159 1.04 -19.69 -26.60
CA SER A 159 1.65 -20.63 -27.54
C SER A 159 0.57 -21.18 -28.46
N ASP A 160 0.94 -21.52 -29.68
CA ASP A 160 0.04 -22.26 -30.56
C ASP A 160 0.12 -23.76 -30.28
N ASN A 161 -1.00 -24.47 -30.51
CA ASN A 161 -1.10 -25.92 -30.30
C ASN A 161 -1.37 -26.72 -31.59
N HIS A 162 -1.48 -26.03 -32.73
CA HIS A 162 -1.72 -26.66 -34.03
C HIS A 162 -0.44 -27.24 -34.66
N SER A 163 0.75 -26.80 -34.23
CA SER A 163 2.05 -27.37 -34.61
C SER A 163 2.79 -27.89 -33.37
N PRO A 164 2.57 -29.16 -32.95
CA PRO A 164 3.18 -29.71 -31.73
C PRO A 164 4.72 -29.75 -31.80
N GLU A 165 5.28 -29.97 -32.98
CA GLU A 165 6.73 -30.08 -33.20
C GLU A 165 7.46 -28.73 -33.19
N ASN A 166 6.75 -27.62 -33.40
CA ASN A 166 7.34 -26.30 -33.50
C ASN A 166 6.44 -25.22 -32.90
N GLN A 167 6.08 -25.40 -31.61
CA GLN A 167 5.27 -24.43 -30.88
C GLN A 167 5.97 -23.06 -30.83
N GLN A 168 5.32 -22.09 -31.45
CA GLN A 168 5.72 -20.70 -31.45
C GLN A 168 5.04 -19.94 -30.33
N LYS A 169 5.74 -18.93 -29.80
CA LYS A 169 5.23 -18.05 -28.74
C LYS A 169 4.84 -16.71 -29.33
N PHE A 170 3.58 -16.34 -29.15
CA PHE A 170 3.01 -15.09 -29.64
C PHE A 170 2.55 -14.20 -28.50
N LYS A 171 2.28 -12.93 -28.83
CA LYS A 171 1.67 -11.96 -27.92
C LYS A 171 0.38 -11.43 -28.55
N ILE A 172 -0.73 -11.52 -27.82
CA ILE A 172 -2.04 -11.06 -28.27
C ILE A 172 -2.03 -9.55 -28.47
N ARG A 173 -2.35 -9.07 -29.69
CA ARG A 173 -2.51 -7.62 -29.97
C ARG A 173 -3.94 -7.16 -29.81
N LYS A 174 -4.88 -7.90 -30.41
CA LYS A 174 -6.33 -7.64 -30.39
C LYS A 174 -7.10 -8.90 -30.84
N LEU A 175 -8.42 -8.84 -30.77
CA LEU A 175 -9.30 -9.81 -31.43
C LEU A 175 -9.79 -9.25 -32.78
N THR A 176 -10.10 -10.12 -33.74
CA THR A 176 -10.78 -9.72 -34.99
C THR A 176 -12.21 -9.28 -34.70
N GLN A 177 -12.77 -8.45 -35.57
CA GLN A 177 -14.19 -8.06 -35.48
C GLN A 177 -15.11 -9.17 -36.05
N THR A 178 -14.63 -9.91 -37.04
CA THR A 178 -15.31 -11.02 -37.69
C THR A 178 -14.88 -12.36 -37.08
N SER A 179 -15.72 -13.39 -37.26
CA SER A 179 -15.44 -14.78 -36.85
C SER A 179 -14.37 -15.45 -37.72
N ALA A 180 -13.84 -16.59 -37.29
CA ALA A 180 -12.83 -17.34 -38.03
C ALA A 180 -13.33 -17.79 -39.42
N SER A 181 -14.63 -18.08 -39.55
CA SER A 181 -15.28 -18.37 -40.84
C SER A 181 -15.32 -17.19 -41.82
N HIS A 182 -15.21 -15.95 -41.34
CA HIS A 182 -15.36 -14.74 -42.15
C HIS A 182 -14.10 -13.88 -42.20
N THR A 183 -13.06 -14.24 -41.44
CA THR A 183 -11.78 -13.54 -41.46
C THR A 183 -10.95 -14.09 -42.62
N MET A 184 -10.55 -13.22 -43.56
CA MET A 184 -9.78 -13.62 -44.73
C MET A 184 -8.27 -13.49 -44.49
N VAL A 185 -7.51 -14.43 -45.04
CA VAL A 185 -6.04 -14.43 -45.08
C VAL A 185 -5.60 -14.56 -46.53
N ASP A 186 -4.64 -13.73 -46.92
CA ASP A 186 -4.00 -13.82 -48.22
C ASP A 186 -2.91 -14.89 -48.18
N VAL A 187 -3.09 -15.94 -48.97
CA VAL A 187 -2.12 -17.03 -49.15
C VAL A 187 -1.85 -17.16 -50.64
N ASP A 188 -0.63 -16.83 -51.05
CA ASP A 188 -0.16 -16.91 -52.44
C ASP A 188 -1.06 -16.19 -53.46
N GLY A 189 -1.64 -15.04 -53.06
CA GLY A 189 -2.50 -14.21 -53.91
C GLY A 189 -3.98 -14.62 -53.92
N SER A 190 -4.36 -15.64 -53.15
CA SER A 190 -5.74 -16.10 -52.98
C SER A 190 -6.25 -15.80 -51.57
N ASN A 191 -7.42 -15.15 -51.50
CA ASN A 191 -8.09 -14.87 -50.22
C ASN A 191 -8.89 -16.09 -49.78
N ILE A 192 -8.44 -16.75 -48.72
CA ILE A 192 -9.14 -17.87 -48.10
C ILE A 192 -9.50 -17.52 -46.66
N ASP A 193 -10.62 -18.03 -46.15
CA ASP A 193 -11.01 -17.79 -44.76
C ASP A 193 -10.11 -18.57 -43.79
N VAL A 194 -9.97 -18.06 -42.56
CA VAL A 194 -9.08 -18.67 -41.54
C VAL A 194 -9.49 -20.12 -41.24
N LYS A 195 -10.79 -20.44 -41.21
CA LYS A 195 -11.25 -21.82 -40.96
C LYS A 195 -10.76 -22.75 -42.07
N THR A 196 -10.97 -22.41 -43.33
CA THR A 196 -10.53 -23.20 -44.49
C THR A 196 -9.00 -23.28 -44.56
N PHE A 197 -8.28 -22.21 -44.24
CA PHE A 197 -6.82 -22.21 -44.17
C PHE A 197 -6.28 -23.24 -43.16
N PHE A 198 -6.83 -23.26 -41.93
CA PHE A 198 -6.39 -24.21 -40.90
C PHE A 198 -6.77 -25.66 -41.23
N GLN A 199 -7.91 -25.86 -41.92
CA GLN A 199 -8.29 -27.16 -42.42
C GLN A 199 -7.30 -27.66 -43.49
N ASN A 200 -7.00 -26.85 -44.50
CA ASN A 200 -6.18 -27.27 -45.64
C ASN A 200 -4.70 -27.43 -45.27
N LYS A 201 -4.16 -26.51 -44.46
CA LYS A 201 -2.72 -26.48 -44.15
C LYS A 201 -2.33 -27.38 -42.97
N TYR A 202 -3.20 -27.49 -41.97
CA TYR A 202 -2.87 -28.18 -40.71
C TYR A 202 -3.82 -29.35 -40.39
N ASN A 203 -4.78 -29.66 -41.27
CA ASN A 203 -5.80 -30.69 -41.06
C ASN A 203 -6.55 -30.53 -39.73
N LYS A 204 -6.86 -29.28 -39.36
CA LYS A 204 -7.53 -28.94 -38.10
C LYS A 204 -8.95 -28.42 -38.33
N HIS A 205 -9.93 -29.27 -38.02
CA HIS A 205 -11.34 -28.89 -37.95
C HIS A 205 -11.60 -28.05 -36.69
N LEU A 206 -12.01 -26.80 -36.88
CA LEU A 206 -12.40 -25.90 -35.79
C LEU A 206 -13.81 -26.23 -35.29
N LEU A 207 -13.98 -26.40 -33.98
CA LEU A 207 -15.26 -26.66 -33.32
C LEU A 207 -16.07 -25.37 -33.10
N TYR A 208 -15.38 -24.23 -32.95
CA TYR A 208 -15.93 -22.93 -32.66
C TYR A 208 -15.54 -21.89 -33.74
N PRO A 209 -15.79 -22.15 -35.04
CA PRO A 209 -15.37 -21.27 -36.13
C PRO A 209 -16.14 -19.93 -36.15
N PHE A 210 -17.24 -19.83 -35.41
CA PHE A 210 -18.01 -18.60 -35.18
C PHE A 210 -17.37 -17.66 -34.15
N LEU A 211 -16.27 -18.06 -33.48
CA LEU A 211 -15.53 -17.17 -32.59
C LEU A 211 -14.52 -16.31 -33.36
N PRO A 212 -14.16 -15.12 -32.85
CA PRO A 212 -13.13 -14.28 -33.46
C PRO A 212 -11.74 -14.92 -33.38
N CYS A 213 -10.83 -14.45 -34.21
CA CYS A 213 -9.43 -14.85 -34.20
C CYS A 213 -8.58 -13.90 -33.34
N VAL A 214 -7.49 -14.45 -32.80
CA VAL A 214 -6.42 -13.72 -32.15
C VAL A 214 -5.50 -13.12 -33.20
N VAL A 215 -5.29 -11.81 -33.15
CA VAL A 215 -4.32 -11.13 -34.02
C VAL A 215 -2.95 -11.11 -33.33
N VAL A 216 -1.98 -11.83 -33.89
CA VAL A 216 -0.61 -11.93 -33.34
C VAL A 216 0.37 -10.99 -34.04
N ARG A 217 0.26 -10.84 -35.36
CA ARG A 217 0.98 -9.85 -36.18
C ARG A 217 0.05 -9.24 -37.22
N LYS A 218 0.56 -8.31 -38.03
CA LYS A 218 -0.21 -7.75 -39.14
C LYS A 218 -0.49 -8.88 -40.13
N ASN A 219 -1.76 -9.13 -40.44
CA ASN A 219 -2.24 -10.20 -41.32
C ASN A 219 -1.91 -11.64 -40.85
N GLU A 220 -1.62 -11.84 -39.55
CA GLU A 220 -1.38 -13.17 -38.98
C GLU A 220 -2.42 -13.42 -37.88
N TYR A 221 -3.30 -14.40 -38.12
CA TYR A 221 -4.48 -14.70 -37.32
C TYR A 221 -4.44 -16.13 -36.82
N LEU A 222 -4.75 -16.33 -35.54
CA LEU A 222 -4.88 -17.65 -34.93
C LEU A 222 -6.31 -17.82 -34.38
N PRO A 223 -7.04 -18.88 -34.76
CA PRO A 223 -8.28 -19.25 -34.06
C PRO A 223 -8.07 -19.36 -32.55
N ILE A 224 -9.07 -18.97 -31.75
CA ILE A 224 -8.97 -19.04 -30.28
C ILE A 224 -8.68 -20.47 -29.80
N GLU A 225 -9.21 -21.48 -30.48
CA GLU A 225 -9.02 -22.90 -30.16
C GLU A 225 -7.57 -23.37 -30.29
N VAL A 226 -6.81 -22.74 -31.18
CA VAL A 226 -5.41 -23.15 -31.44
C VAL A 226 -4.42 -22.43 -30.54
N CYS A 227 -4.90 -21.70 -29.52
CA CYS A 227 -4.10 -20.86 -28.64
C CYS A 227 -4.15 -21.37 -27.20
N ASP A 228 -2.98 -21.59 -26.60
CA ASP A 228 -2.82 -21.90 -25.18
C ASP A 228 -2.15 -20.73 -24.45
N VAL A 229 -2.69 -20.36 -23.30
CA VAL A 229 -2.11 -19.35 -22.43
C VAL A 229 -0.87 -19.91 -21.74
N ILE A 230 0.25 -19.22 -21.93
CA ILE A 230 1.52 -19.58 -21.29
C ILE A 230 1.40 -19.30 -19.78
N PRO A 231 1.68 -20.27 -18.88
CA PRO A 231 1.58 -20.08 -17.44
C PRO A 231 2.63 -19.09 -16.90
N GLY A 232 2.46 -18.63 -15.66
CA GLY A 232 3.43 -17.75 -14.99
C GLY A 232 3.37 -16.29 -15.42
N GLN A 233 2.29 -15.86 -16.08
CA GLN A 233 2.07 -14.45 -16.45
C GLN A 233 1.28 -13.71 -15.37
N ARG A 234 1.85 -12.64 -14.82
CA ARG A 234 1.23 -11.88 -13.72
C ARG A 234 0.04 -11.04 -14.18
N TYR A 235 -1.05 -11.08 -13.42
CA TYR A 235 -2.23 -10.22 -13.63
C TYR A 235 -2.02 -8.85 -12.98
N MET A 236 -2.03 -7.78 -13.79
CA MET A 236 -1.69 -6.42 -13.34
C MET A 236 -2.88 -5.48 -13.16
N TRP A 237 -4.07 -5.89 -13.60
CA TRP A 237 -5.24 -5.02 -13.58
C TRP A 237 -5.88 -4.96 -12.19
N LYS A 238 -6.54 -3.84 -11.88
CA LYS A 238 -7.28 -3.67 -10.63
C LYS A 238 -8.74 -4.02 -10.84
N ASP A 239 -9.21 -4.99 -10.08
CA ASP A 239 -10.61 -5.44 -10.04
C ASP A 239 -11.02 -5.60 -8.57
N THR A 240 -12.13 -4.97 -8.16
CA THR A 240 -12.58 -4.96 -6.77
C THR A 240 -13.02 -6.34 -6.29
N ASN A 241 -13.64 -7.14 -7.15
CA ASN A 241 -14.11 -8.47 -6.78
C ASN A 241 -12.91 -9.40 -6.57
N LEU A 242 -11.95 -9.33 -7.50
CA LEU A 242 -10.67 -10.04 -7.37
C LEU A 242 -9.92 -9.63 -6.10
N ALA A 243 -9.91 -8.34 -5.76
CA ALA A 243 -9.23 -7.84 -4.56
C ALA A 243 -9.79 -8.47 -3.28
N ASN A 244 -11.11 -8.67 -3.19
CA ASN A 244 -11.75 -9.30 -2.03
C ASN A 244 -11.39 -10.79 -1.92
N GLU A 245 -11.47 -11.55 -3.03
CA GLU A 245 -11.09 -12.97 -3.05
C GLU A 245 -9.61 -13.17 -2.71
N MET A 246 -8.73 -12.36 -3.33
CA MET A 246 -7.31 -12.33 -3.04
C MET A 246 -7.02 -12.00 -1.57
N THR A 247 -7.74 -11.03 -1.00
CA THR A 247 -7.59 -10.66 0.41
C THR A 247 -7.98 -11.81 1.34
N ASN A 248 -9.06 -12.53 1.03
CA ASN A 248 -9.50 -13.67 1.81
C ASN A 248 -8.51 -14.84 1.72
N PHE A 249 -7.95 -15.10 0.54
CA PHE A 249 -6.93 -16.14 0.37
C PHE A 249 -5.58 -15.79 1.04
N ALA A 250 -5.18 -14.51 0.99
CA ALA A 250 -3.96 -14.03 1.62
C ALA A 250 -4.06 -13.90 3.15
N ARG A 251 -5.28 -13.81 3.70
CA ARG A 251 -5.54 -13.68 5.13
C ARG A 251 -5.25 -14.99 5.84
N GLN A 252 -4.12 -15.04 6.54
CA GLN A 252 -3.66 -16.23 7.25
C GLN A 252 -3.33 -15.87 8.70
N ASN A 253 -3.89 -16.64 9.63
CA ASN A 253 -3.55 -16.52 11.05
C ASN A 253 -2.05 -16.82 11.25
N PRO A 254 -1.44 -16.30 12.32
CA PRO A 254 0.00 -16.37 12.54
C PRO A 254 0.58 -17.79 12.44
N ASN A 255 -0.04 -18.78 13.08
CA ASN A 255 0.43 -20.17 13.05
C ASN A 255 0.47 -20.73 11.63
N ILE A 256 -0.64 -20.62 10.89
CA ILE A 256 -0.75 -21.07 9.49
C ILE A 256 0.29 -20.36 8.60
N ARG A 257 0.53 -19.07 8.82
CA ARG A 257 1.53 -18.31 8.08
C ARG A 257 2.94 -18.81 8.39
N ALA A 258 3.25 -19.07 9.67
CA ALA A 258 4.54 -19.60 10.08
C ALA A 258 4.79 -20.97 9.45
N ASP A 259 3.79 -21.86 9.44
CA ASP A 259 3.89 -23.17 8.81
C ASP A 259 4.12 -23.07 7.30
N LYS A 260 3.48 -22.11 6.62
CA LYS A 260 3.75 -21.85 5.20
C LYS A 260 5.15 -21.32 4.94
N ILE A 261 5.68 -20.46 5.81
CA ILE A 261 7.07 -19.99 5.69
C ILE A 261 8.02 -21.19 5.86
N LYS A 262 7.78 -22.07 6.83
CA LYS A 262 8.55 -23.31 7.01
C LYS A 262 8.44 -24.23 5.79
N ALA A 263 7.25 -24.44 5.24
CA ALA A 263 7.07 -25.22 4.01
C ALA A 263 7.83 -24.61 2.82
N GLY A 264 7.91 -23.28 2.74
CA GLY A 264 8.72 -22.57 1.73
C GLY A 264 10.21 -22.83 1.83
N LEU A 265 10.74 -23.15 3.02
CA LEU A 265 12.16 -23.53 3.19
C LEU A 265 12.48 -24.86 2.50
N ASN A 266 11.52 -25.78 2.42
CA ASN A 266 11.68 -27.04 1.69
C ASN A 266 11.81 -26.79 0.18
N ILE A 267 11.12 -25.76 -0.34
CA ILE A 267 11.24 -25.34 -1.75
C ILE A 267 12.60 -24.67 -1.98
N LEU A 268 13.02 -23.80 -1.06
CA LEU A 268 14.30 -23.09 -1.16
C LEU A 268 15.51 -24.03 -1.05
N ASN A 269 15.37 -25.11 -0.28
CA ASN A 269 16.34 -26.19 -0.09
C ASN A 269 17.78 -25.68 0.11
N TYR A 270 17.98 -24.78 1.08
CA TYR A 270 19.28 -24.13 1.31
C TYR A 270 20.40 -25.13 1.60
N LYS A 271 20.11 -26.25 2.28
CA LYS A 271 21.10 -27.27 2.66
C LYS A 271 21.73 -27.99 1.48
N GLU A 272 20.98 -28.21 0.40
CA GLU A 272 21.45 -28.90 -0.81
C GLU A 272 21.77 -27.92 -1.95
N ASN A 273 21.82 -26.62 -1.67
CA ASN A 273 22.14 -25.62 -2.67
C ASN A 273 23.66 -25.58 -2.91
N GLU A 274 24.08 -26.06 -4.08
CA GLU A 274 25.49 -26.12 -4.52
C GLU A 274 26.19 -24.76 -4.49
N TYR A 275 25.49 -23.69 -4.90
CA TYR A 275 26.04 -22.34 -4.94
C TYR A 275 26.31 -21.83 -3.52
N LEU A 276 25.40 -22.06 -2.58
CA LEU A 276 25.62 -21.66 -1.19
C LEU A 276 26.85 -22.35 -0.59
N LYS A 277 27.03 -23.65 -0.87
CA LYS A 277 28.21 -24.41 -0.43
C LYS A 277 29.51 -23.89 -1.05
N GLN A 278 29.51 -23.56 -2.35
CA GLN A 278 30.67 -22.98 -3.03
C GLN A 278 31.12 -21.64 -2.42
N PHE A 279 30.16 -20.84 -1.96
CA PHE A 279 30.44 -19.58 -1.26
C PHE A 279 30.65 -19.74 0.25
N GLY A 280 30.72 -20.97 0.78
CA GLY A 280 30.91 -21.23 2.21
C GLY A 280 29.77 -20.73 3.09
N MET A 281 28.56 -20.61 2.54
CA MET A 281 27.39 -20.07 3.24
C MET A 281 26.56 -21.21 3.84
N GLU A 282 26.37 -21.17 5.15
CA GLU A 282 25.44 -22.03 5.87
C GLU A 282 24.25 -21.24 6.41
N ILE A 283 23.04 -21.75 6.18
CA ILE A 283 21.80 -21.09 6.57
C ILE A 283 21.00 -22.06 7.44
N SER A 284 20.67 -21.64 8.66
CA SER A 284 19.73 -22.38 9.51
C SER A 284 18.30 -22.27 8.96
N ASN A 285 17.56 -23.38 9.05
CA ASN A 285 16.13 -23.43 8.70
C ASN A 285 15.22 -23.00 9.87
N ASP A 286 15.80 -22.71 11.05
CA ASP A 286 15.03 -22.34 12.22
C ASP A 286 14.68 -20.85 12.22
N MET A 287 13.45 -20.54 12.59
CA MET A 287 13.05 -19.14 12.80
C MET A 287 13.84 -18.56 13.97
N ALA A 288 14.35 -17.33 13.79
CA ALA A 288 15.06 -16.63 14.85
C ALA A 288 14.15 -16.41 16.07
N VAL A 289 14.58 -16.89 17.22
CA VAL A 289 13.95 -16.60 18.51
C VAL A 289 14.50 -15.27 19.02
N VAL A 290 13.60 -14.34 19.34
CA VAL A 290 13.96 -13.01 19.83
C VAL A 290 13.22 -12.73 21.12
N ASN A 291 13.91 -12.07 22.06
CA ASN A 291 13.28 -11.55 23.25
C ASN A 291 12.46 -10.32 22.89
N ALA A 292 11.27 -10.22 23.47
CA ALA A 292 10.38 -9.10 23.27
C ALA A 292 9.86 -8.60 24.63
N ARG A 293 9.55 -7.32 24.71
CA ARG A 293 8.94 -6.70 25.88
C ARG A 293 7.52 -6.27 25.54
N ILE A 294 6.60 -6.37 26.49
CA ILE A 294 5.24 -5.87 26.32
C ILE A 294 5.13 -4.56 27.10
N LEU A 295 4.94 -3.46 26.38
CA LEU A 295 4.76 -2.16 27.01
C LEU A 295 3.41 -2.07 27.74
N PRO A 296 3.34 -1.36 28.88
CA PRO A 296 2.10 -1.18 29.62
C PRO A 296 1.10 -0.35 28.82
N THR A 297 -0.16 -0.76 28.82
CA THR A 297 -1.23 -0.03 28.13
C THR A 297 -1.52 1.30 28.83
N PRO A 298 -1.59 2.44 28.11
CA PRO A 298 -1.83 3.72 28.74
C PRO A 298 -3.30 3.93 29.15
N THR A 299 -3.52 4.86 30.08
CA THR A 299 -4.84 5.37 30.46
C THR A 299 -5.30 6.52 29.56
N ILE A 300 -6.53 6.43 29.09
CA ILE A 300 -7.22 7.43 28.28
C ILE A 300 -8.21 8.20 29.15
N GLN A 301 -8.21 9.53 29.02
CA GLN A 301 -9.11 10.44 29.70
C GLN A 301 -10.21 10.93 28.75
N TYR A 302 -11.44 10.82 29.23
CA TYR A 302 -12.69 11.39 28.70
C TYR A 302 -13.19 12.51 29.61
N HIS A 303 -14.31 13.15 29.25
CA HIS A 303 -14.83 14.29 30.00
C HIS A 303 -15.10 13.93 31.46
N GLN A 304 -14.85 14.86 32.39
CA GLN A 304 -14.99 14.62 33.83
C GLN A 304 -16.41 14.19 34.23
N SER A 305 -17.44 14.68 33.51
CA SER A 305 -18.84 14.29 33.73
C SER A 305 -19.23 12.92 33.13
N SER A 306 -18.26 12.14 32.65
CA SER A 306 -18.51 10.75 32.23
C SER A 306 -18.62 9.90 33.48
N MET A 307 -19.51 8.89 33.49
CA MET A 307 -19.55 7.95 34.63
C MET A 307 -18.23 7.16 34.71
N GLU A 308 -17.60 6.89 33.56
CA GLU A 308 -16.27 6.32 33.48
C GLU A 308 -15.36 7.28 32.69
N ASN A 309 -14.73 8.23 33.39
CA ASN A 309 -13.93 9.29 32.77
C ASN A 309 -12.48 8.88 32.47
N ARG A 310 -11.98 7.80 33.06
CA ARG A 310 -10.65 7.20 32.80
C ARG A 310 -10.83 5.75 32.42
N ILE A 311 -10.11 5.31 31.40
CA ILE A 311 -10.14 3.91 30.96
C ILE A 311 -8.75 3.44 30.56
N GLN A 312 -8.37 2.25 31.02
CA GLN A 312 -7.23 1.52 30.48
C GLN A 312 -7.76 0.47 29.50
N PRO A 313 -7.46 0.59 28.20
CA PRO A 313 -7.94 -0.37 27.20
C PRO A 313 -7.50 -1.81 27.48
N ASN A 314 -8.34 -2.77 27.11
CA ASN A 314 -7.98 -4.19 27.15
C ASN A 314 -7.66 -4.70 25.74
N GLY A 315 -6.47 -5.30 25.57
CA GLY A 315 -6.02 -5.82 24.27
C GLY A 315 -6.02 -4.76 23.16
N GLY A 316 -5.68 -3.51 23.50
CA GLY A 316 -5.65 -2.40 22.53
C GLY A 316 -7.03 -1.93 22.04
N SER A 317 -8.12 -2.25 22.75
CA SER A 317 -9.47 -1.80 22.38
C SER A 317 -10.33 -1.42 23.58
N TRP A 318 -11.27 -0.50 23.35
CA TRP A 318 -12.26 -0.08 24.34
C TRP A 318 -13.56 0.37 23.66
N ASN A 319 -14.57 0.78 24.43
CA ASN A 319 -15.85 1.27 23.92
C ASN A 319 -16.21 2.65 24.51
N LEU A 320 -17.22 3.29 23.93
CA LEU A 320 -17.70 4.62 24.33
C LEU A 320 -18.88 4.59 25.31
N ARG A 321 -19.24 3.43 25.86
CA ARG A 321 -20.34 3.37 26.84
C ARG A 321 -19.96 4.20 28.05
N ASN A 322 -20.93 4.97 28.54
CA ASN A 322 -20.83 5.81 29.74
C ASN A 322 -19.75 6.90 29.67
N LYS A 323 -19.31 7.26 28.44
CA LYS A 323 -18.25 8.23 28.16
C LYS A 323 -18.78 9.40 27.36
N LYS A 324 -18.38 10.61 27.72
CA LYS A 324 -18.60 11.83 26.95
C LYS A 324 -17.26 12.34 26.41
N VAL A 325 -17.27 12.84 25.19
CA VAL A 325 -16.07 13.43 24.56
C VAL A 325 -15.59 14.65 25.35
N ILE A 326 -14.28 14.90 25.37
CA ILE A 326 -13.67 16.01 26.12
C ILE A 326 -14.24 17.37 25.72
N TYR A 327 -14.23 17.65 24.41
CA TYR A 327 -14.85 18.84 23.84
C TYR A 327 -15.75 18.40 22.69
N GLY A 328 -17.06 18.48 22.90
CA GLY A 328 -18.03 18.37 21.83
C GLY A 328 -17.99 19.65 21.01
N ALA A 329 -17.78 19.55 19.69
CA ALA A 329 -17.93 20.70 18.82
C ALA A 329 -19.38 21.17 18.89
N THR A 330 -19.57 22.43 19.27
CA THR A 330 -20.88 23.08 19.26
C THR A 330 -21.28 23.32 17.81
N LEU A 331 -22.29 22.57 17.35
CA LEU A 331 -23.04 22.99 16.18
C LEU A 331 -23.70 24.34 16.55
N GLY A 332 -23.50 25.37 15.74
CA GLY A 332 -24.01 26.73 15.99
C GLY A 332 -25.50 26.69 16.30
N SER A 333 -25.90 27.41 17.35
CA SER A 333 -27.19 27.39 18.07
C SER A 333 -27.38 26.27 19.12
N TRP A 334 -26.70 26.45 20.27
CA TRP A 334 -27.06 26.07 21.65
C TRP A 334 -27.57 24.65 21.93
N SER A 335 -26.75 23.88 22.64
CA SER A 335 -27.08 22.92 23.72
C SER A 335 -28.09 21.78 23.47
N ASN A 336 -28.71 21.72 22.31
CA ASN A 336 -29.53 20.64 21.79
C ASN A 336 -29.46 20.78 20.26
N ILE A 337 -29.58 19.67 19.52
CA ILE A 337 -29.82 19.77 18.08
C ILE A 337 -31.14 20.54 17.92
N THR A 338 -31.07 21.84 17.62
CA THR A 338 -32.22 22.75 17.51
C THR A 338 -33.07 22.43 16.28
N ASP A 339 -32.44 22.05 15.18
CA ASP A 339 -33.15 21.56 13.99
C ASP A 339 -33.23 20.02 14.01
N ARG A 340 -34.32 19.49 14.59
CA ARG A 340 -34.66 18.06 14.50
C ARG A 340 -35.11 17.64 13.10
N GLU A 341 -35.29 18.59 12.19
CA GLU A 341 -35.71 18.39 10.79
C GLU A 341 -34.65 18.96 9.82
N PRO A 342 -33.43 18.38 9.79
CA PRO A 342 -32.39 18.85 8.89
C PRO A 342 -32.88 18.83 7.44
N LEU A 343 -32.42 19.79 6.65
CA LEU A 343 -32.75 19.81 5.22
C LEU A 343 -32.28 18.50 4.55
N ILE A 344 -33.21 17.74 3.97
CA ILE A 344 -32.92 16.54 3.20
C ILE A 344 -33.06 16.86 1.72
N CYS A 345 -31.97 16.70 0.95
CA CYS A 345 -31.99 16.79 -0.51
C CYS A 345 -31.76 15.40 -1.12
N ARG A 346 -32.62 15.00 -2.06
CA ARG A 346 -32.46 13.77 -2.84
C ARG A 346 -31.93 14.14 -4.22
N GLU A 347 -30.79 13.60 -4.59
CA GLU A 347 -30.04 13.98 -5.79
C GLU A 347 -29.63 12.74 -6.61
N ASN A 348 -29.47 12.90 -7.92
CA ASN A 348 -29.05 11.82 -8.80
C ASN A 348 -27.53 11.56 -8.64
N PRO A 349 -27.09 10.35 -8.22
CA PRO A 349 -25.67 10.05 -8.02
C PRO A 349 -24.85 10.01 -9.32
N ILE A 350 -25.50 9.96 -10.48
CA ILE A 350 -24.87 10.01 -11.82
C ILE A 350 -24.85 11.45 -12.36
N GLY A 351 -25.63 12.35 -11.78
CA GLY A 351 -25.73 13.75 -12.20
C GLY A 351 -24.54 14.62 -11.76
N ASN A 352 -24.68 15.93 -11.94
CA ASN A 352 -23.66 16.91 -11.54
C ASN A 352 -23.59 17.06 -10.02
N THR A 353 -22.80 16.20 -9.37
CA THR A 353 -22.62 16.17 -7.91
C THR A 353 -22.14 17.51 -7.34
N GLU A 354 -21.34 18.27 -8.09
CA GLU A 354 -20.84 19.58 -7.64
C GLU A 354 -21.98 20.59 -7.51
N GLU A 355 -22.84 20.66 -8.52
CA GLU A 355 -23.99 21.54 -8.51
C GLU A 355 -25.00 21.15 -7.41
N SER A 356 -25.26 19.85 -7.26
CA SER A 356 -26.11 19.32 -6.19
C SER A 356 -25.59 19.71 -4.79
N LEU A 357 -24.27 19.62 -4.55
CA LEU A 357 -23.68 20.03 -3.27
C LEU A 357 -23.76 21.54 -3.04
N LYS A 358 -23.50 22.36 -4.07
CA LYS A 358 -23.65 23.82 -3.98
C LYS A 358 -25.11 24.20 -3.67
N LYS A 359 -26.08 23.58 -4.35
CA LYS A 359 -27.51 23.78 -4.09
C LYS A 359 -27.89 23.39 -2.67
N ALA A 360 -27.43 22.24 -2.18
CA ALA A 360 -27.70 21.80 -0.81
C ALA A 360 -27.08 22.76 0.23
N TRP A 361 -25.85 23.21 -0.01
CA TRP A 361 -25.17 24.19 0.85
C TRP A 361 -25.91 25.54 0.90
N LEU A 362 -26.32 26.08 -0.25
CA LEU A 362 -27.10 27.33 -0.32
C LEU A 362 -28.47 27.20 0.36
N LYS A 363 -29.22 26.13 0.07
CA LYS A 363 -30.54 25.90 0.68
C LYS A 363 -30.44 25.76 2.20
N ALA A 364 -29.48 24.99 2.69
CA ALA A 364 -29.25 24.82 4.12
C ALA A 364 -28.84 26.16 4.76
N GLY A 365 -27.97 26.92 4.10
CA GLY A 365 -27.55 28.24 4.56
C GLY A 365 -28.68 29.25 4.63
N ASN A 366 -29.55 29.28 3.63
CA ASN A 366 -30.72 30.16 3.57
C ASN A 366 -31.75 29.80 4.65
N LYS A 367 -32.03 28.50 4.86
CA LYS A 367 -32.95 28.02 5.92
C LYS A 367 -32.42 28.40 7.30
N ALA A 368 -31.13 28.19 7.55
CA ALA A 368 -30.51 28.43 8.85
C ALA A 368 -30.07 29.90 9.08
N LYS A 369 -30.13 30.75 8.04
CA LYS A 369 -29.54 32.10 7.99
C LYS A 369 -28.08 32.15 8.46
N ALA A 370 -27.35 31.06 8.25
CA ALA A 370 -25.97 30.87 8.68
C ALA A 370 -25.30 29.81 7.81
N GLN A 371 -23.97 29.90 7.62
CA GLN A 371 -23.26 28.90 6.83
C GLN A 371 -23.34 27.51 7.50
N PRO A 372 -23.71 26.44 6.76
CA PRO A 372 -23.71 25.09 7.29
C PRO A 372 -22.31 24.69 7.76
N GLN A 373 -22.19 24.09 8.95
CA GLN A 373 -20.91 23.61 9.47
C GLN A 373 -20.54 22.20 8.99
N LEU A 374 -21.55 21.39 8.63
CA LEU A 374 -21.37 20.01 8.17
C LEU A 374 -22.42 19.64 7.13
N ILE A 375 -22.01 18.92 6.09
CA ILE A 375 -22.92 18.22 5.17
C ILE A 375 -22.76 16.72 5.34
N LEU A 376 -23.86 16.03 5.64
CA LEU A 376 -23.92 14.57 5.71
C LEU A 376 -24.36 14.00 4.35
N CYS A 377 -23.50 13.21 3.70
CA CYS A 377 -23.77 12.64 2.38
C CYS A 377 -24.05 11.13 2.50
N ILE A 378 -25.28 10.71 2.18
CA ILE A 378 -25.65 9.29 2.14
C ILE A 378 -25.39 8.76 0.73
N LEU A 379 -24.54 7.74 0.61
CA LEU A 379 -24.09 7.19 -0.67
C LEU A 379 -24.75 5.83 -0.93
N PRO A 380 -25.19 5.55 -2.18
CA PRO A 380 -25.84 4.28 -2.51
C PRO A 380 -24.88 3.10 -2.59
N ASN A 381 -23.58 3.35 -2.81
CA ASN A 381 -22.57 2.30 -3.00
C ASN A 381 -21.17 2.78 -2.57
N THR A 382 -20.16 1.90 -2.75
CA THR A 382 -18.73 2.15 -2.50
C THR A 382 -18.03 2.92 -3.62
N GLY A 383 -18.76 3.49 -4.58
CA GLY A 383 -18.21 4.12 -5.78
C GLY A 383 -17.20 5.22 -5.47
N SER A 384 -15.97 5.05 -5.95
CA SER A 384 -14.86 5.96 -5.65
C SER A 384 -15.03 7.35 -6.26
N ASN A 385 -15.68 7.45 -7.42
CA ASN A 385 -15.79 8.71 -8.16
C ASN A 385 -16.73 9.70 -7.44
N LEU A 386 -17.92 9.24 -7.03
CA LEU A 386 -18.88 10.06 -6.28
C LEU A 386 -18.25 10.59 -4.99
N TYR A 387 -17.59 9.70 -4.22
CA TYR A 387 -16.86 10.09 -3.01
C TYR A 387 -15.78 11.13 -3.30
N ALA A 388 -14.98 10.95 -4.36
CA ALA A 388 -13.92 11.87 -4.74
C ALA A 388 -14.46 13.27 -5.04
N VAL A 389 -15.54 13.37 -5.83
CA VAL A 389 -16.17 14.65 -6.17
C VAL A 389 -16.71 15.35 -4.92
N ILE A 390 -17.38 14.62 -4.03
CA ILE A 390 -17.90 15.19 -2.77
C ILE A 390 -16.77 15.79 -1.92
N LYS A 391 -15.64 15.07 -1.80
CA LYS A 391 -14.49 15.55 -1.03
C LYS A 391 -13.80 16.74 -1.70
N ARG A 392 -13.61 16.71 -3.01
CA ARG A 392 -13.10 17.87 -3.75
C ARG A 392 -13.96 19.10 -3.51
N VAL A 393 -15.25 19.00 -3.79
CA VAL A 393 -16.18 20.15 -3.71
C VAL A 393 -16.25 20.66 -2.28
N GLY A 394 -16.47 19.78 -1.30
CA GLY A 394 -16.52 20.14 0.12
C GLY A 394 -15.26 20.84 0.61
N ASP A 395 -14.09 20.27 0.30
CA ASP A 395 -12.81 20.72 0.86
C ASP A 395 -12.25 21.96 0.13
N THR A 396 -12.45 22.08 -1.19
CA THR A 396 -11.75 23.08 -2.04
C THR A 396 -12.66 24.11 -2.70
N VAL A 397 -13.96 23.85 -2.81
CA VAL A 397 -14.90 24.75 -3.50
C VAL A 397 -15.79 25.49 -2.50
N ILE A 398 -16.55 24.77 -1.68
CA ILE A 398 -17.53 25.37 -0.75
C ILE A 398 -17.00 25.56 0.68
N GLY A 399 -15.93 24.84 1.08
CA GLY A 399 -15.28 25.04 2.38
C GLY A 399 -16.07 24.53 3.58
N VAL A 400 -16.85 23.46 3.42
CA VAL A 400 -17.65 22.85 4.50
C VAL A 400 -17.20 21.42 4.76
N ALA A 401 -17.17 21.03 6.04
CA ALA A 401 -16.86 19.67 6.41
C ALA A 401 -17.92 18.71 5.85
N THR A 402 -17.49 17.62 5.22
CA THR A 402 -18.40 16.59 4.71
C THR A 402 -18.19 15.26 5.42
N GLN A 403 -19.27 14.57 5.78
CA GLN A 403 -19.25 13.22 6.32
C GLN A 403 -20.08 12.29 5.44
N CYS A 404 -19.43 11.29 4.83
CA CYS A 404 -20.11 10.34 3.96
C CYS A 404 -20.49 9.08 4.74
N ILE A 405 -21.68 8.54 4.50
CA ILE A 405 -22.20 7.30 5.09
C ILE A 405 -22.78 6.45 3.96
N GLN A 406 -22.64 5.12 4.02
CA GLN A 406 -23.30 4.23 3.07
C GLN A 406 -24.76 4.00 3.48
N SER A 407 -25.68 4.01 2.51
CA SER A 407 -27.12 3.78 2.74
C SER A 407 -27.41 2.48 3.48
N ILE A 408 -26.62 1.42 3.25
CA ILE A 408 -26.77 0.15 3.97
C ILE A 408 -26.63 0.31 5.49
N HIS A 409 -25.82 1.27 5.95
CA HIS A 409 -25.62 1.56 7.37
C HIS A 409 -26.64 2.55 7.93
N THR A 410 -27.44 3.21 7.09
CA THR A 410 -28.58 4.02 7.53
C THR A 410 -29.84 3.17 7.65
N ILE A 411 -29.97 2.11 6.83
CA ILE A 411 -31.07 1.15 6.91
C ILE A 411 -30.94 0.27 8.17
N ASN A 412 -29.73 -0.19 8.50
CA ASN A 412 -29.46 -0.97 9.71
C ASN A 412 -28.36 -0.31 10.58
N PRO A 413 -28.73 0.71 11.39
CA PRO A 413 -27.77 1.51 12.14
C PRO A 413 -27.25 0.77 13.36
N LYS A 414 -26.07 0.16 13.23
CA LYS A 414 -25.36 -0.44 14.39
C LYS A 414 -24.82 0.67 15.30
N LYS A 415 -25.13 0.60 16.61
CA LYS A 415 -24.71 1.60 17.61
C LYS A 415 -23.21 1.93 17.55
N GLN A 416 -22.33 0.92 17.44
CA GLN A 416 -20.89 1.11 17.35
C GLN A 416 -20.46 1.84 16.06
N TYR A 417 -21.16 1.60 14.94
CA TYR A 417 -20.90 2.30 13.68
C TYR A 417 -21.26 3.79 13.83
N CYS A 418 -22.45 4.08 14.36
CA CYS A 418 -22.91 5.44 14.61
C CYS A 418 -21.94 6.18 15.55
N ALA A 419 -21.50 5.54 16.63
CA ALA A 419 -20.57 6.13 17.58
C ALA A 419 -19.22 6.50 16.92
N ASN A 420 -18.67 5.62 16.07
CA ASN A 420 -17.46 5.92 15.31
C ASN A 420 -17.67 7.07 14.30
N VAL A 421 -18.85 7.17 13.69
CA VAL A 421 -19.21 8.30 12.83
C VAL A 421 -19.25 9.60 13.62
N CYS A 422 -19.85 9.60 14.83
CA CYS A 422 -19.89 10.77 15.71
C CYS A 422 -18.48 11.22 16.11
N LEU A 423 -17.57 10.30 16.44
CA LEU A 423 -16.16 10.63 16.73
C LEU A 423 -15.50 11.40 15.57
N LYS A 424 -15.78 11.00 14.33
CA LYS A 424 -15.25 11.65 13.12
C LYS A 424 -15.86 13.02 12.89
N MET A 425 -17.18 13.15 13.08
CA MET A 425 -17.88 14.43 12.95
C MET A 425 -17.35 15.43 13.98
N ASN A 426 -17.17 15.00 15.23
CA ASN A 426 -16.70 15.87 16.30
C ASN A 426 -15.36 16.55 15.97
N VAL A 427 -14.36 15.78 15.52
CA VAL A 427 -13.02 16.34 15.20
C VAL A 427 -12.98 17.15 13.90
N LYS A 428 -13.89 16.88 12.96
CA LYS A 428 -14.07 17.72 11.76
C LYS A 428 -14.60 19.10 12.07
N LEU A 429 -15.36 19.20 13.15
CA LEU A 429 -15.95 20.44 13.65
C LEU A 429 -15.07 21.10 14.71
N GLY A 430 -13.83 20.62 14.92
CA GLY A 430 -12.86 21.19 15.84
C GLY A 430 -12.93 20.65 17.28
N GLY A 431 -13.82 19.71 17.57
CA GLY A 431 -13.94 19.06 18.88
C GLY A 431 -12.75 18.14 19.21
N MET A 432 -12.70 17.70 20.46
CA MET A 432 -11.71 16.78 21.02
C MET A 432 -12.39 15.58 21.63
N ASN A 433 -12.08 14.37 21.14
CA ASN A 433 -12.74 13.15 21.60
C ASN A 433 -12.25 12.71 22.98
N SER A 434 -10.94 12.51 23.10
CA SER A 434 -10.26 12.00 24.30
C SER A 434 -8.78 12.34 24.20
N PHE A 435 -8.06 12.26 25.32
CA PHE A 435 -6.61 12.44 25.37
C PHE A 435 -5.95 11.43 26.32
N LEU A 436 -4.62 11.32 26.29
CA LEU A 436 -3.86 10.50 27.25
C LEU A 436 -3.53 11.31 28.50
N ILE A 437 -3.60 10.69 29.68
CA ILE A 437 -3.20 11.38 30.91
C ILE A 437 -1.76 11.91 30.80
N PRO A 438 -1.43 13.09 31.35
CA PRO A 438 -0.14 13.75 31.14
C PRO A 438 1.08 12.87 31.44
N GLU A 439 0.98 12.00 32.43
CA GLU A 439 2.05 11.07 32.86
C GLU A 439 2.48 10.11 31.74
N HIS A 440 1.58 9.79 30.80
CA HIS A 440 1.88 8.90 29.67
C HIS A 440 2.44 9.63 28.43
N ILE A 441 2.40 10.95 28.43
CA ILE A 441 2.88 11.81 27.35
C ILE A 441 3.74 12.95 27.88
N GLN A 442 4.47 12.69 28.97
CA GLN A 442 5.24 13.69 29.71
C GLN A 442 6.14 14.55 28.80
N PHE A 443 6.81 13.91 27.82
CA PHE A 443 7.61 14.60 26.80
C PHE A 443 6.86 15.75 26.09
N VAL A 444 5.57 15.57 25.84
CA VAL A 444 4.70 16.53 25.14
C VAL A 444 4.17 17.61 26.09
N THR A 445 3.91 17.25 27.35
CA THR A 445 3.26 18.13 28.33
C THR A 445 4.21 18.99 29.15
N ASP A 446 5.45 18.55 29.35
CA ASP A 446 6.43 19.26 30.19
C ASP A 446 6.85 20.61 29.61
N GLU A 447 6.97 20.68 28.28
CA GLU A 447 7.26 21.91 27.56
C GLU A 447 6.48 21.95 26.24
N PRO A 448 6.19 23.16 25.70
CA PRO A 448 5.52 23.31 24.43
C PRO A 448 6.17 22.45 23.34
N THR A 449 5.46 21.43 22.87
CA THR A 449 6.00 20.42 21.95
C THR A 449 5.02 20.21 20.81
N ILE A 450 5.54 20.16 19.58
CA ILE A 450 4.75 19.83 18.40
C ILE A 450 5.15 18.45 17.88
N LEU A 451 4.16 17.56 17.74
CA LEU A 451 4.31 16.29 17.08
C LEU A 451 3.99 16.46 15.60
N MET A 452 4.92 16.09 14.74
CA MET A 452 4.74 16.16 13.29
C MET A 452 4.78 14.77 12.67
N GLY A 453 3.92 14.55 11.68
CA GLY A 453 3.92 13.33 10.87
C GLY A 453 3.89 13.67 9.39
N ALA A 454 4.69 12.98 8.60
CA ALA A 454 4.82 13.23 7.17
C ALA A 454 4.69 11.94 6.35
N ASP A 455 3.90 11.98 5.27
CA ASP A 455 3.70 10.86 4.34
C ASP A 455 3.58 11.37 2.90
N ILE A 456 4.02 10.55 1.95
CA ILE A 456 3.87 10.82 0.52
C ILE A 456 3.05 9.69 -0.11
N THR A 457 2.08 10.06 -0.95
CA THR A 457 1.31 9.12 -1.74
C THR A 457 1.60 9.32 -3.24
N HIS A 458 2.10 8.28 -3.90
CA HIS A 458 2.32 8.29 -5.35
C HIS A 458 1.09 7.82 -6.13
N SER A 459 1.06 8.20 -7.41
CA SER A 459 0.08 7.69 -8.38
C SER A 459 0.20 6.17 -8.62
N SER A 460 -0.89 5.55 -9.10
CA SER A 460 -0.97 4.08 -9.23
C SER A 460 0.13 3.50 -10.13
N PRO A 461 0.64 2.28 -9.83
CA PRO A 461 1.57 1.58 -10.72
C PRO A 461 0.99 1.43 -12.13
N GLY A 462 1.76 1.82 -13.15
CA GLY A 462 1.32 1.82 -14.57
C GLY A 462 0.99 3.21 -15.13
N TYR A 463 0.68 4.18 -14.28
CA TYR A 463 0.53 5.59 -14.66
C TYR A 463 1.79 6.36 -14.24
N SER A 464 2.86 6.22 -15.02
CA SER A 464 4.18 6.83 -14.72
C SER A 464 4.18 8.36 -14.70
N LYS A 465 3.12 9.01 -15.19
CA LYS A 465 3.02 10.47 -15.34
C LYS A 465 2.26 11.19 -14.21
N GLY A 466 1.65 10.47 -13.27
CA GLY A 466 0.86 11.12 -12.21
C GLY A 466 1.74 11.74 -11.11
N PRO A 467 1.31 12.85 -10.49
CA PRO A 467 2.09 13.52 -9.44
C PRO A 467 2.17 12.69 -8.14
N SER A 468 3.00 13.16 -7.22
CA SER A 468 3.03 12.69 -5.83
C SER A 468 2.38 13.72 -4.92
N TYR A 469 1.71 13.26 -3.87
CA TYR A 469 1.02 14.11 -2.90
C TYR A 469 1.72 13.98 -1.56
N ALA A 470 2.37 15.06 -1.11
CA ALA A 470 2.99 15.14 0.21
C ALA A 470 2.00 15.75 1.21
N ALA A 471 1.98 15.22 2.42
CA ALA A 471 1.22 15.79 3.52
C ALA A 471 2.04 15.82 4.80
N LEU A 472 1.93 16.92 5.53
CA LEU A 472 2.50 17.13 6.85
C LEU A 472 1.36 17.40 7.82
N CYS A 473 1.25 16.61 8.87
CA CYS A 473 0.31 16.83 9.97
C CYS A 473 1.05 17.27 11.23
N GLY A 474 0.49 18.24 11.96
CA GLY A 474 1.04 18.74 13.21
C GLY A 474 0.00 18.70 14.32
N SER A 475 0.39 18.36 15.54
CA SER A 475 -0.47 18.51 16.72
C SER A 475 -0.76 19.98 17.00
N MET A 476 -1.98 20.31 17.44
CA MET A 476 -2.44 21.69 17.62
C MET A 476 -2.83 22.02 19.07
N ASP A 477 -2.46 21.14 20.00
CA ASP A 477 -2.67 21.28 21.44
C ASP A 477 -1.58 20.53 22.23
N ALA A 478 -1.43 20.88 23.51
CA ALA A 478 -0.43 20.31 24.42
C ALA A 478 -0.68 18.84 24.81
N LYS A 479 -1.81 18.25 24.40
CA LYS A 479 -2.18 16.84 24.67
C LYS A 479 -2.15 16.00 23.39
N ALA A 480 -1.64 16.56 22.29
CA ALA A 480 -1.52 15.90 20.99
C ALA A 480 -2.80 15.17 20.52
N SER A 481 -3.96 15.80 20.75
CA SER A 481 -5.29 15.19 20.50
C SER A 481 -6.03 15.79 19.30
N ARG A 482 -5.66 16.99 18.86
CA ARG A 482 -6.11 17.68 17.64
C ARG A 482 -4.93 17.88 16.72
N TYR A 483 -5.19 17.81 15.42
CA TYR A 483 -4.19 17.98 14.38
C TYR A 483 -4.69 18.87 13.24
N ALA A 484 -3.77 19.56 12.59
CA ALA A 484 -3.99 20.20 11.30
C ALA A 484 -3.09 19.55 10.24
N ALA A 485 -3.40 19.76 8.96
CA ALA A 485 -2.62 19.23 7.85
C ALA A 485 -2.26 20.32 6.84
N SER A 486 -1.03 20.31 6.38
CA SER A 486 -0.56 21.00 5.18
C SER A 486 -0.30 19.98 4.08
N ILE A 487 -0.66 20.29 2.84
CA ILE A 487 -0.58 19.37 1.69
C ILE A 487 0.13 20.07 0.52
N ARG A 488 0.91 19.30 -0.24
CA ARG A 488 1.60 19.75 -1.45
C ARG A 488 1.51 18.71 -2.56
N VAL A 489 1.46 19.20 -3.80
CA VAL A 489 1.64 18.38 -5.00
C VAL A 489 3.07 18.57 -5.47
N GLN A 490 3.74 17.47 -5.78
CA GLN A 490 5.11 17.48 -6.27
C GLN A 490 5.27 16.52 -7.46
N PRO A 491 6.38 16.62 -8.22
CA PRO A 491 6.62 15.73 -9.34
C PRO A 491 6.48 14.25 -8.98
N GLY A 492 6.02 13.45 -9.95
CA GLY A 492 5.78 12.03 -9.77
C GLY A 492 7.01 11.29 -9.26
N ARG A 493 6.82 10.39 -8.28
CA ARG A 493 7.87 9.56 -7.66
C ARG A 493 8.99 10.32 -6.93
N THR A 494 8.76 11.57 -6.57
CA THR A 494 9.66 12.32 -5.69
C THR A 494 9.40 11.91 -4.24
N GLU A 495 10.42 11.39 -3.56
CA GLU A 495 10.34 10.90 -2.16
C GLU A 495 10.70 11.97 -1.11
N ILE A 496 11.43 13.01 -1.49
CA ILE A 496 11.76 14.14 -0.61
C ILE A 496 10.60 15.13 -0.69
N ILE A 497 10.15 15.67 0.45
CA ILE A 497 9.11 16.71 0.47
C ILE A 497 9.74 18.03 0.07
N THR A 498 9.52 18.47 -1.18
CA THR A 498 10.21 19.63 -1.76
C THR A 498 9.91 20.94 -1.04
N ASP A 499 8.65 21.16 -0.64
CA ASP A 499 8.19 22.40 0.01
C ASP A 499 8.02 22.23 1.53
N LEU A 500 8.80 21.35 2.15
CA LEU A 500 8.65 21.04 3.58
C LEU A 500 8.81 22.27 4.47
N ALA A 501 9.74 23.18 4.13
CA ALA A 501 10.01 24.36 4.94
C ALA A 501 8.75 25.23 5.11
N ASN A 502 8.00 25.48 4.04
CA ASN A 502 6.78 26.27 4.12
C ASN A 502 5.64 25.52 4.83
N MET A 503 5.50 24.21 4.61
CA MET A 503 4.55 23.38 5.34
C MET A 503 4.80 23.42 6.86
N VAL A 504 6.07 23.39 7.28
CA VAL A 504 6.48 23.50 8.68
C VAL A 504 6.14 24.89 9.24
N LYS A 505 6.44 25.97 8.50
CA LYS A 505 6.07 27.34 8.89
C LYS A 505 4.57 27.49 9.12
N GLU A 506 3.74 26.96 8.22
CA GLU A 506 2.28 26.98 8.34
C GLU A 506 1.81 26.32 9.65
N LEU A 507 2.31 25.13 9.95
CA LEU A 507 1.91 24.39 11.15
C LEU A 507 2.46 25.02 12.44
N LEU A 508 3.65 25.60 12.42
CA LEU A 508 4.20 26.34 13.57
C LEU A 508 3.41 27.61 13.86
N LYS A 509 3.01 28.36 12.82
CA LYS A 509 2.11 29.52 12.96
C LYS A 509 0.75 29.08 13.51
N ALA A 510 0.18 27.99 12.98
CA ALA A 510 -1.08 27.45 13.46
C ALA A 510 -1.00 27.01 14.93
N PHE A 511 0.07 26.32 15.33
CA PHE A 511 0.32 25.94 16.72
C PHE A 511 0.41 27.16 17.64
N TYR A 512 1.15 28.20 17.23
CA TYR A 512 1.26 29.42 18.01
C TYR A 512 -0.11 30.10 18.19
N GLN A 513 -0.91 30.16 17.12
CA GLN A 513 -2.27 30.71 17.16
C GLN A 513 -3.22 29.92 18.08
N THR A 514 -3.06 28.59 18.18
CA THR A 514 -3.95 27.76 19.02
C THR A 514 -3.48 27.61 20.46
N CYS A 515 -2.16 27.51 20.69
CA CYS A 515 -1.56 27.23 21.99
C CYS A 515 -1.04 28.49 22.70
N GLY A 516 -0.90 29.62 21.99
CA GLY A 516 -0.32 30.87 22.51
C GLY A 516 1.16 30.78 22.87
N ARG A 517 1.84 29.67 22.54
CA ARG A 517 3.26 29.42 22.85
C ARG A 517 3.96 28.81 21.63
N LYS A 518 5.24 29.11 21.46
CA LYS A 518 6.09 28.52 20.41
C LYS A 518 6.57 27.14 20.88
N PRO A 519 6.56 26.11 20.03
CA PRO A 519 7.16 24.82 20.39
C PRO A 519 8.65 24.97 20.71
N LYS A 520 9.10 24.44 21.84
CA LYS A 520 10.53 24.28 22.13
C LYS A 520 11.09 22.97 21.60
N LYS A 521 10.23 21.97 21.40
CA LYS A 521 10.59 20.63 20.92
C LYS A 521 9.76 20.25 19.70
N ILE A 522 10.41 19.61 18.73
CA ILE A 522 9.79 19.02 17.55
C ILE A 522 10.12 17.52 17.53
N LEU A 523 9.08 16.69 17.51
CA LEU A 523 9.21 15.25 17.24
C LEU A 523 8.59 14.94 15.88
N PHE A 524 9.45 14.64 14.91
CA PHE A 524 9.08 14.49 13.51
C PHE A 524 9.11 13.02 13.09
N TYR A 525 7.96 12.48 12.70
CA TYR A 525 7.83 11.12 12.19
C TYR A 525 7.64 11.10 10.67
N ARG A 526 8.56 10.49 9.93
CA ARG A 526 8.56 10.43 8.46
C ARG A 526 8.25 9.01 7.95
N LYS A 527 7.14 8.82 7.21
CA LYS A 527 6.71 7.48 6.75
C LYS A 527 7.05 7.14 5.31
N GLY A 528 7.49 5.90 5.09
CA GLY A 528 7.58 5.33 3.75
C GLY A 528 8.89 5.60 3.01
N VAL A 529 9.91 6.07 3.72
CA VAL A 529 11.27 6.22 3.18
C VAL A 529 11.95 4.86 3.16
N SER A 530 12.66 4.54 2.08
CA SER A 530 13.51 3.33 1.99
C SER A 530 14.84 3.53 2.71
N GLU A 531 15.42 2.46 3.28
CA GLU A 531 16.72 2.52 3.98
C GLU A 531 17.83 3.15 3.13
N SER A 532 17.86 2.86 1.83
CA SER A 532 18.80 3.45 0.86
C SER A 532 18.69 4.97 0.72
N GLN A 533 17.58 5.58 1.17
CA GLN A 533 17.32 7.01 1.05
C GLN A 533 17.34 7.73 2.40
N PHE A 534 17.57 7.03 3.52
CA PHE A 534 17.49 7.60 4.87
C PHE A 534 18.34 8.86 5.02
N MET A 535 19.64 8.79 4.72
CA MET A 535 20.54 9.94 4.88
C MET A 535 20.16 11.09 3.96
N LYS A 536 19.83 10.81 2.70
CA LYS A 536 19.46 11.87 1.76
C LYS A 536 18.17 12.59 2.16
N VAL A 537 17.18 11.84 2.64
CA VAL A 537 15.93 12.42 3.14
C VAL A 537 16.17 13.20 4.43
N LEU A 538 16.95 12.63 5.37
CA LEU A 538 17.30 13.30 6.62
C LEU A 538 17.98 14.65 6.36
N GLU A 539 19.03 14.68 5.55
CA GLU A 539 19.78 15.91 5.26
C GLU A 539 18.88 17.00 4.67
N CYS A 540 18.09 16.67 3.65
CA CYS A 540 17.24 17.64 2.99
C CYS A 540 16.08 18.10 3.89
N GLU A 541 15.36 17.17 4.52
CA GLU A 541 14.16 17.50 5.31
C GLU A 541 14.50 18.12 6.66
N LEU A 542 15.58 17.70 7.33
CA LEU A 542 16.04 18.31 8.58
C LEU A 542 16.49 19.75 8.35
N THR A 543 17.21 20.01 7.25
CA THR A 543 17.60 21.38 6.86
C THR A 543 16.36 22.23 6.63
N ALA A 544 15.38 21.74 5.87
CA ALA A 544 14.13 22.46 5.63
C ALA A 544 13.35 22.77 6.93
N ILE A 545 13.36 21.88 7.93
CA ILE A 545 12.73 22.12 9.24
C ILE A 545 13.49 23.22 10.00
N LYS A 546 14.83 23.19 10.00
CA LYS A 546 15.67 24.22 10.65
C LYS A 546 15.49 25.58 9.99
N ASP A 547 15.53 25.62 8.66
CA ASP A 547 15.29 26.83 7.86
C ASP A 547 13.89 27.39 8.11
N ALA A 548 12.88 26.54 8.25
CA ALA A 548 11.53 26.98 8.58
C ALA A 548 11.47 27.73 9.91
N CYS A 549 12.18 27.23 10.94
CA CYS A 549 12.25 27.85 12.25
C CYS A 549 12.99 29.20 12.19
N GLN A 550 14.18 29.22 11.59
CA GLN A 550 15.02 30.43 11.50
C GLN A 550 14.37 31.54 10.64
N ASN A 551 13.63 31.17 9.59
CA ASN A 551 12.88 32.11 8.76
C ASN A 551 11.67 32.73 9.49
N LEU A 552 11.15 32.08 10.53
CA LEU A 552 10.10 32.68 11.37
C LEU A 552 10.70 33.67 12.37
N GLU A 553 11.87 33.33 12.92
CA GLU A 553 12.62 34.17 13.84
C GLU A 553 14.08 33.68 13.87
N ALA A 554 15.05 34.58 13.68
CA ALA A 554 16.47 34.23 13.47
C ALA A 554 17.06 33.33 14.57
N ASN A 555 16.63 33.52 15.83
CA ASN A 555 17.14 32.77 16.98
C ASN A 555 16.26 31.58 17.40
N TYR A 556 15.17 31.31 16.69
CA TYR A 556 14.26 30.22 17.04
C TYR A 556 14.84 28.87 16.60
N LYS A 557 15.38 28.13 17.57
CA LYS A 557 16.09 26.85 17.38
C LYS A 557 15.53 25.77 18.31
N PRO A 558 14.30 25.26 18.07
CA PRO A 558 13.76 24.16 18.87
C PRO A 558 14.59 22.88 18.69
N THR A 559 14.61 22.02 19.71
CA THR A 559 15.26 20.71 19.63
C THR A 559 14.44 19.75 18.77
N ILE A 560 15.12 18.98 17.91
CA ILE A 560 14.45 18.12 16.91
C ILE A 560 14.85 16.66 17.10
N THR A 561 13.86 15.77 17.06
CA THR A 561 14.07 14.32 16.86
C THR A 561 13.39 13.90 15.55
N PHE A 562 14.12 13.19 14.70
CA PHE A 562 13.67 12.72 13.39
C PHE A 562 13.61 11.19 13.37
N VAL A 563 12.41 10.65 13.21
CA VAL A 563 12.14 9.21 13.25
C VAL A 563 11.50 8.76 11.95
N VAL A 564 12.13 7.84 11.23
CA VAL A 564 11.54 7.19 10.07
C VAL A 564 10.65 6.02 10.51
N VAL A 565 9.47 5.90 9.91
CA VAL A 565 8.46 4.89 10.24
C VAL A 565 8.13 4.04 9.02
N GLN A 566 8.36 2.73 9.12
CA GLN A 566 8.09 1.77 8.05
C GLN A 566 7.05 0.73 8.47
N LYS A 567 5.87 0.80 7.84
CA LYS A 567 4.79 -0.18 8.06
C LYS A 567 4.80 -1.36 7.10
N ARG A 568 5.26 -1.12 5.87
CA ARG A 568 5.20 -2.09 4.77
C ARG A 568 6.55 -2.79 4.64
N GLN A 569 6.80 -3.74 5.53
CA GLN A 569 8.00 -4.57 5.54
C GLN A 569 7.65 -6.08 5.50
N HIS A 570 8.68 -6.93 5.49
CA HIS A 570 8.56 -8.39 5.44
C HIS A 570 8.76 -9.13 6.79
N THR A 571 9.32 -8.48 7.81
CA THR A 571 9.42 -9.00 9.20
C THR A 571 8.05 -9.30 9.83
N ARG A 572 7.86 -10.52 10.34
CA ARG A 572 6.68 -10.96 11.10
C ARG A 572 7.12 -11.54 12.43
N PHE A 573 6.29 -11.37 13.45
CA PHE A 573 6.49 -12.00 14.76
C PHE A 573 5.38 -13.01 15.00
N PHE A 574 5.78 -14.14 15.58
CA PHE A 574 4.89 -15.23 15.96
C PHE A 574 5.10 -15.48 17.46
N PRO A 575 4.04 -15.49 18.28
CA PRO A 575 4.19 -15.69 19.71
C PRO A 575 4.62 -17.13 20.02
N ILE A 576 5.62 -17.29 20.88
CA ILE A 576 5.99 -18.60 21.45
C ILE A 576 5.18 -18.87 22.71
N GLN A 577 4.99 -17.84 23.53
CA GLN A 577 4.21 -17.87 24.77
C GLN A 577 3.25 -16.67 24.78
N GLY A 578 1.97 -16.92 25.08
CA GLY A 578 0.95 -15.88 25.17
C GLY A 578 0.59 -15.27 23.81
N ALA A 579 -0.67 -15.43 23.40
CA ALA A 579 -1.18 -14.86 22.16
C ALA A 579 -2.50 -14.12 22.41
N ASP A 580 -2.77 -13.12 21.59
CA ASP A 580 -4.09 -12.50 21.54
C ASP A 580 -5.13 -13.47 20.97
N ARG A 581 -6.41 -13.05 21.03
CA ARG A 581 -7.55 -13.84 20.52
C ARG A 581 -7.46 -14.27 19.05
N THR A 582 -6.53 -13.71 18.28
CA THR A 582 -6.32 -14.02 16.85
C THR A 582 -5.03 -14.82 16.60
N GLY A 583 -4.33 -15.21 17.67
CA GLY A 583 -3.04 -15.91 17.61
C GLY A 583 -1.84 -14.98 17.37
N ASN A 584 -2.02 -13.66 17.43
CA ASN A 584 -0.92 -12.69 17.26
C ASN A 584 -0.24 -12.37 18.58
N CYS A 585 0.97 -11.80 18.53
CA CYS A 585 1.60 -11.21 19.72
C CYS A 585 0.72 -10.08 20.28
N PHE A 586 0.77 -9.87 21.60
CA PHE A 586 -0.03 -8.85 22.26
C PHE A 586 0.31 -7.43 21.79
N PRO A 587 -0.68 -6.51 21.77
CA PRO A 587 -0.40 -5.09 21.58
C PRO A 587 0.58 -4.58 22.64
N GLY A 588 1.54 -3.76 22.22
CA GLY A 588 2.63 -3.29 23.08
C GLY A 588 3.90 -4.13 22.95
N THR A 589 3.89 -5.25 22.20
CA THR A 589 5.11 -6.03 21.92
C THR A 589 6.13 -5.16 21.18
N VAL A 590 7.31 -5.01 21.78
CA VAL A 590 8.48 -4.30 21.25
C VAL A 590 9.65 -5.26 21.11
N VAL A 591 10.35 -5.16 19.99
CA VAL A 591 11.62 -5.85 19.72
C VAL A 591 12.64 -4.82 19.27
N ASP A 592 13.67 -4.62 20.08
CA ASP A 592 14.76 -3.65 19.88
C ASP A 592 16.15 -4.29 19.95
N MET A 593 16.22 -5.62 20.05
CA MET A 593 17.46 -6.39 20.11
C MET A 593 17.49 -7.50 19.04
N ASN A 594 18.69 -8.03 18.80
CA ASN A 594 19.01 -9.19 17.94
C ASN A 594 18.80 -8.97 16.45
N ILE A 595 17.59 -8.56 16.03
CA ILE A 595 17.17 -8.41 14.62
C ILE A 595 17.16 -6.96 14.15
N THR A 596 17.52 -6.03 15.03
CA THR A 596 17.66 -4.59 14.77
C THR A 596 19.01 -4.27 14.14
N HIS A 597 19.23 -3.00 13.81
CA HIS A 597 20.45 -2.54 13.18
C HIS A 597 21.70 -2.95 14.00
N PRO A 598 22.79 -3.43 13.36
CA PRO A 598 23.94 -3.95 14.08
C PRO A 598 24.73 -2.86 14.83
N HIS A 599 24.68 -1.62 14.35
CA HIS A 599 25.43 -0.52 14.93
C HIS A 599 24.71 0.07 16.15
N PRO A 600 25.30 0.05 17.37
CA PRO A 600 24.63 0.47 18.62
C PRO A 600 24.24 1.94 18.66
N LEU A 601 24.96 2.80 17.92
CA LEU A 601 24.62 4.22 17.79
C LEU A 601 23.38 4.47 16.91
N GLU A 602 22.96 3.49 16.10
CA GLU A 602 21.71 3.58 15.35
C GLU A 602 20.60 2.95 16.16
N PHE A 603 19.62 3.76 16.56
CA PHE A 603 18.52 3.28 17.37
C PHE A 603 17.30 2.98 16.49
N ASP A 604 16.97 1.70 16.36
CA ASP A 604 15.76 1.23 15.72
C ASP A 604 15.01 0.19 16.56
N PHE A 605 13.69 0.09 16.34
CA PHE A 605 12.85 -0.88 17.04
C PHE A 605 11.59 -1.24 16.26
N TYR A 606 11.11 -2.45 16.46
CA TYR A 606 9.81 -2.89 16.01
C TYR A 606 8.77 -2.72 17.13
N LEU A 607 7.59 -2.23 16.77
CA LEU A 607 6.46 -2.07 17.69
C LEU A 607 5.17 -2.62 17.07
N LEU A 608 4.52 -3.55 17.78
CA LEU A 608 3.17 -4.03 17.52
C LEU A 608 2.19 -3.26 18.39
N SER A 609 1.76 -2.09 17.95
CA SER A 609 0.93 -1.19 18.76
C SER A 609 -0.56 -1.56 18.84
N HIS A 610 -1.04 -2.54 18.08
CA HIS A 610 -2.47 -2.81 17.91
C HIS A 610 -2.76 -4.31 17.88
N ALA A 611 -3.97 -4.68 18.29
CA ALA A 611 -4.44 -6.05 18.17
C ALA A 611 -4.83 -6.37 16.73
N GLY A 612 -4.38 -7.53 16.25
CA GLY A 612 -4.78 -8.06 14.95
C GLY A 612 -6.29 -8.30 14.93
N LEU A 613 -6.97 -7.79 13.91
CA LEU A 613 -8.38 -8.17 13.69
C LEU A 613 -8.48 -9.48 12.90
N HIS A 614 -7.59 -9.63 11.92
CA HIS A 614 -7.56 -10.76 11.01
C HIS A 614 -6.14 -10.97 10.51
N GLY A 615 -5.78 -12.24 10.31
CA GLY A 615 -4.50 -12.63 9.76
C GLY A 615 -3.31 -12.28 10.67
N THR A 616 -2.12 -12.24 10.09
CA THR A 616 -0.89 -11.95 10.82
C THR A 616 -0.63 -10.44 10.89
N SER A 617 -0.43 -9.94 12.09
CA SER A 617 -0.12 -8.54 12.37
C SER A 617 1.24 -8.14 11.80
N ARG A 618 1.31 -6.92 11.28
CA ARG A 618 2.56 -6.34 10.80
C ARG A 618 3.13 -5.43 11.88
N PRO A 619 4.35 -5.66 12.38
CA PRO A 619 5.02 -4.71 13.26
C PRO A 619 5.38 -3.45 12.47
N THR A 620 5.34 -2.30 13.14
CA THR A 620 5.87 -1.06 12.57
C THR A 620 7.33 -0.93 12.99
N HIS A 621 8.21 -0.64 12.05
CA HIS A 621 9.63 -0.43 12.30
C HIS A 621 9.91 1.07 12.40
N TYR A 622 10.54 1.49 13.48
CA TYR A 622 10.93 2.86 13.76
C TYR A 622 12.45 2.96 13.71
N HIS A 623 13.00 3.92 12.97
CA HIS A 623 14.43 4.23 12.91
C HIS A 623 14.64 5.67 13.35
N VAL A 624 15.41 5.88 14.42
CA VAL A 624 15.81 7.21 14.86
C VAL A 624 17.04 7.63 14.08
N LEU A 625 16.87 8.61 13.19
CA LEU A 625 17.95 9.08 12.32
C LEU A 625 18.68 10.30 12.90
N TYR A 626 18.03 11.04 13.77
CA TYR A 626 18.57 12.24 14.40
C TYR A 626 17.83 12.50 15.71
N ASP A 627 18.55 12.84 16.78
CA ASP A 627 17.93 13.14 18.06
C ASP A 627 18.70 14.19 18.88
N GLN A 628 18.10 15.37 19.04
CA GLN A 628 18.56 16.42 19.94
C GLN A 628 17.76 16.49 21.24
N ASN A 629 16.64 15.75 21.35
CA ASN A 629 15.84 15.74 22.57
C ASN A 629 16.36 14.74 23.61
N GLY A 630 17.33 13.89 23.26
CA GLY A 630 18.00 12.98 24.19
C GLY A 630 17.09 11.84 24.66
N PHE A 631 16.33 11.23 23.74
CA PHE A 631 15.51 10.07 24.04
C PHE A 631 16.37 8.87 24.39
N ASP A 632 16.09 8.27 25.55
CA ASP A 632 16.41 6.86 25.73
C ASP A 632 15.41 5.98 24.97
N ALA A 633 15.80 4.72 24.76
CA ALA A 633 15.00 3.79 23.98
C ALA A 633 13.59 3.57 24.55
N ASN A 634 13.50 3.45 25.88
CA ASN A 634 12.23 3.17 26.56
C ASN A 634 11.25 4.34 26.42
N LYS A 635 11.71 5.59 26.59
CA LYS A 635 10.87 6.78 26.48
C LYS A 635 10.27 6.92 25.09
N LEU A 636 11.06 6.76 24.02
CA LEU A 636 10.55 6.91 22.66
C LEU A 636 9.61 5.75 22.27
N GLN A 637 9.93 4.52 22.67
CA GLN A 637 9.09 3.35 22.45
C GLN A 637 7.74 3.50 23.16
N MET A 638 7.75 3.85 24.45
CA MET A 638 6.54 4.09 25.25
C MET A 638 5.71 5.24 24.68
N LEU A 639 6.32 6.38 24.38
CA LEU A 639 5.61 7.52 23.79
C LEU A 639 4.96 7.13 22.46
N SER A 640 5.71 6.48 21.57
CA SER A 640 5.21 6.04 20.26
C SER A 640 4.05 5.04 20.41
N TYR A 641 4.13 4.13 21.38
CA TYR A 641 3.06 3.19 21.70
C TYR A 641 1.83 3.89 22.29
N ASN A 642 2.02 4.76 23.27
CA ASN A 642 0.94 5.48 23.94
C ASN A 642 0.16 6.32 22.94
N LEU A 643 0.85 7.08 22.08
CA LEU A 643 0.23 7.86 21.03
C LEU A 643 -0.65 7.02 20.10
N CYS A 644 -0.38 5.73 19.89
CA CYS A 644 -1.25 4.87 19.05
C CYS A 644 -2.69 4.74 19.58
N TYR A 645 -2.97 5.16 20.82
CA TYR A 645 -4.30 5.18 21.42
C TYR A 645 -5.06 6.50 21.22
N THR A 646 -4.44 7.55 20.64
CA THR A 646 -5.09 8.86 20.41
C THR A 646 -5.77 8.99 19.04
N SER A 647 -6.11 7.87 18.39
CA SER A 647 -6.82 7.92 17.11
C SER A 647 -8.22 8.50 17.26
N ALA A 648 -8.50 9.58 16.55
CA ALA A 648 -9.80 10.25 16.55
C ALA A 648 -10.91 9.44 15.82
N ARG A 649 -10.56 8.34 15.15
CA ARG A 649 -11.48 7.59 14.26
C ARG A 649 -12.16 6.41 14.93
N CYS A 650 -11.61 5.89 16.03
CA CYS A 650 -12.06 4.66 16.64
C CYS A 650 -11.55 4.55 18.09
N THR A 651 -12.23 3.70 18.87
CA THR A 651 -11.79 3.32 20.22
C THR A 651 -10.89 2.09 20.20
N ARG A 652 -9.83 2.14 19.38
CA ARG A 652 -8.84 1.08 19.24
C ARG A 652 -7.45 1.68 19.01
N ALA A 653 -6.42 1.03 19.53
CA ALA A 653 -5.05 1.35 19.20
C ALA A 653 -4.81 1.12 17.70
N VAL A 654 -4.17 2.09 17.04
CA VAL A 654 -3.83 2.02 15.63
C VAL A 654 -2.42 1.52 15.41
N SER A 655 -2.18 0.97 14.23
CA SER A 655 -0.91 0.32 13.89
C SER A 655 0.25 1.29 13.60
N LEU A 656 -0.02 2.60 13.59
CA LEU A 656 0.89 3.69 13.26
C LEU A 656 0.63 4.84 14.23
N VAL A 657 1.69 5.54 14.64
CA VAL A 657 1.59 6.75 15.47
C VAL A 657 0.67 7.79 14.79
N PRO A 658 -0.33 8.39 15.48
CA PRO A 658 -1.35 9.20 14.85
C PRO A 658 -0.88 10.38 13.98
N PRO A 659 0.17 11.15 14.31
CA PRO A 659 0.72 12.16 13.40
C PRO A 659 0.96 11.61 11.98
N VAL A 660 1.58 10.43 11.88
CA VAL A 660 1.86 9.75 10.60
C VAL A 660 0.58 9.17 9.99
N TYR A 661 -0.29 8.59 10.81
CA TYR A 661 -1.54 8.03 10.32
C TYR A 661 -2.43 9.11 9.70
N TYR A 662 -2.47 10.30 10.31
CA TYR A 662 -3.17 11.47 9.80
C TYR A 662 -2.53 12.04 8.54
N ALA A 663 -1.20 12.13 8.48
CA ALA A 663 -0.50 12.53 7.26
C ALA A 663 -0.84 11.59 6.09
N HIS A 664 -0.91 10.29 6.34
CA HIS A 664 -1.34 9.32 5.33
C HIS A 664 -2.78 9.56 4.83
N LEU A 665 -3.71 9.88 5.73
CA LEU A 665 -5.09 10.21 5.36
C LEU A 665 -5.18 11.54 4.59
N ALA A 666 -4.40 12.54 4.99
CA ALA A 666 -4.31 13.83 4.32
C ALA A 666 -3.72 13.69 2.90
N ALA A 667 -2.64 12.93 2.72
CA ALA A 667 -2.06 12.65 1.40
C ALA A 667 -3.02 11.85 0.50
N ALA A 668 -3.76 10.89 1.06
CA ALA A 668 -4.80 10.17 0.33
C ALA A 668 -5.99 11.08 -0.04
N ARG A 669 -6.33 12.05 0.83
CA ARG A 669 -7.36 13.06 0.56
C ARG A 669 -6.94 14.02 -0.54
N ALA A 670 -5.68 14.49 -0.52
CA ALA A 670 -5.10 15.37 -1.54
C ALA A 670 -5.29 14.83 -2.96
N LYS A 671 -5.11 13.52 -3.14
CA LYS A 671 -5.31 12.87 -4.43
C LYS A 671 -6.71 13.05 -5.01
N LEU A 672 -7.72 13.28 -4.17
CA LEU A 672 -9.10 13.51 -4.60
C LEU A 672 -9.35 14.97 -5.02
N HIS A 673 -8.45 15.89 -4.68
CA HIS A 673 -8.58 17.32 -4.98
C HIS A 673 -8.13 17.70 -6.39
N LEU A 674 -7.58 16.75 -7.15
CA LEU A 674 -7.22 16.96 -8.55
C LEU A 674 -8.47 16.93 -9.45
N SER A 675 -8.74 18.03 -10.14
CA SER A 675 -9.68 18.12 -11.27
C SER A 675 -8.92 18.38 -12.58
N CYS A 676 -9.57 18.15 -13.72
CA CYS A 676 -8.99 18.02 -15.07
C CYS A 676 -7.69 18.79 -15.37
N ASP A 677 -7.49 20.03 -14.89
CA ASP A 677 -6.27 20.81 -15.13
C ASP A 677 -5.69 21.56 -13.92
N SER A 678 -6.23 21.38 -12.69
CA SER A 678 -5.75 22.13 -11.52
C SER A 678 -5.95 21.41 -10.18
N PHE A 679 -5.05 21.70 -9.24
CA PHE A 679 -5.12 21.20 -7.87
C PHE A 679 -5.92 22.17 -7.00
N GLY A 680 -7.04 21.72 -6.44
CA GLY A 680 -7.84 22.52 -5.53
C GLY A 680 -7.14 22.74 -4.19
N VAL A 681 -6.99 24.00 -3.79
CA VAL A 681 -6.47 24.36 -2.45
C VAL A 681 -7.59 24.23 -1.43
N VAL A 682 -7.28 23.64 -0.27
CA VAL A 682 -8.23 23.49 0.83
C VAL A 682 -8.60 24.87 1.38
N LYS A 683 -9.90 25.11 1.53
CA LYS A 683 -10.45 26.37 2.03
C LYS A 683 -10.00 26.65 3.49
N SER A 684 -9.76 27.91 3.82
CA SER A 684 -9.13 28.34 5.08
C SER A 684 -9.92 27.94 6.32
N GLU A 685 -11.25 27.86 6.20
CA GLU A 685 -12.19 27.40 7.23
C GLU A 685 -11.87 25.97 7.70
N LEU A 686 -11.35 25.12 6.80
CA LEU A 686 -11.05 23.72 7.08
C LEU A 686 -9.60 23.45 7.47
N GLN A 687 -8.69 24.40 7.25
CA GLN A 687 -7.25 24.21 7.48
C GLN A 687 -6.89 24.00 8.96
N LYS A 688 -7.76 24.45 9.89
CA LYS A 688 -7.55 24.36 11.36
C LYS A 688 -8.24 23.15 12.00
N VAL A 689 -8.90 22.31 11.22
CA VAL A 689 -9.65 21.14 11.70
C VAL A 689 -9.21 19.86 11.00
N MET A 690 -9.62 18.72 11.55
CA MET A 690 -9.25 17.42 11.01
C MET A 690 -10.19 17.00 9.86
N TYR A 691 -10.38 17.85 8.85
CA TYR A 691 -11.32 17.64 7.72
C TYR A 691 -11.02 16.36 6.91
N PHE A 692 -9.76 15.93 6.91
CA PHE A 692 -9.26 14.75 6.21
C PHE A 692 -9.65 13.41 6.86
N ILE A 693 -10.18 13.42 8.09
CA ILE A 693 -10.66 12.24 8.81
C ILE A 693 -11.91 11.63 8.17
#